data_AF-A0A919UP54-F1
#
_entry.id   AF-A0A919UP54-F1
#
_cell.length_a   1.000
_cell.length_b   1.000
_cell.length_c   1.000
_cell.angle_alpha   90.00
_cell.angle_beta   90.00
_cell.angle_gamma   90.00
#
_symmetry.space_group_name_H-M   'P 1'
#
loop_
_entity.id
_entity.type
_entity.pdbx_description
1 polymer ?
#
loop_
_entity_poly.entity_id
_entity_poly.type
_entity_poly.pdbx_seq_one_letter_code
_entity_poly.pdbx_strand_id
1 'polypeptide(L)'
;MRHDDVVDAIGHTPLVRLRLPAGQAELYAKLELQNLYAMKDRVARQMLRSARAAGLLRPGAPIIESSSGSMALGLALVGRALGHPVHIVTDPRIDPLTMAKLKALGCAVYVVDKMGAHGWQGARLDLLAELLATMPDAFWLRQYTNPDNPSAYAGLAEELLADLGRVDVLVGSVGTGGSLCGAARTLRLTQPQPVRVVAVDSVGSVLFDQPDRPGRLQSGLGNSLRSANVDRAVIDEIHWLNDREAFEATMELATEQQLFAGNTSGSVYRVARYLAGQAPAGTRIVAVLPDRGDRYVHTIFDEAYLRERGVTAQPRATAPSLVPYGEPVRGWSFARLSAGDGGARMVFVESNTTGTGMRALVRAREQGLVPVLVTEDPSRYRGLAETGAQVVRADTADAAALATAVGAQTPLAGITTTSDFYTIAATRLASAAGFPANPPQAVARCRDKSRTRRALTRAGLAQPLFAVVERIGDVAGALESVGLPCVVKPAEGSASEGVRLCETPAEASDHAALLLRRTHNVRGQPIRPRVLIEQLLAGAEFSVETMGLGDDVVCLGITAKRLGPPPWFVETGHHFPAPLPAATRAILVDLTTRTLKALGLTLGPAHTEVRLTADGPVVVEVNPRLAGGLIPELVRRATGVDLLAQQIAQACGRVPDLVPTLNRHAGIRFILAPRTGRLRDASGIDVARRVPGVVNVHFSGEPGAPVAPARDGYGRLGHIMAEGDDETAVTDALDAATAAVSLLIDSPGRDLARVGPADPA
;
A
#
# COMPACT_ATOMS: atom_id res chain seq x y z
N MET A 1 -35.95 -20.22 -3.87
CA MET A 1 -34.49 -20.48 -3.72
C MET A 1 -34.34 -21.67 -2.79
N ARG A 2 -33.43 -22.61 -3.09
CA ARG A 2 -33.07 -23.75 -2.21
C ARG A 2 -31.60 -23.59 -1.86
N HIS A 3 -31.26 -23.75 -0.57
CA HIS A 3 -29.90 -23.69 -0.04
C HIS A 3 -29.60 -24.97 0.74
N ASP A 4 -28.32 -25.34 0.85
CA ASP A 4 -27.88 -26.56 1.55
C ASP A 4 -27.77 -26.35 3.07
N ASP A 5 -27.43 -25.12 3.50
CA ASP A 5 -27.48 -24.72 4.89
C ASP A 5 -28.09 -23.31 5.10
N VAL A 6 -28.35 -22.96 6.36
CA VAL A 6 -28.94 -21.66 6.73
C VAL A 6 -27.97 -20.48 6.51
N VAL A 7 -26.66 -20.73 6.51
CA VAL A 7 -25.62 -19.73 6.28
C VAL A 7 -25.56 -19.33 4.80
N ASP A 8 -25.89 -20.26 3.90
CA ASP A 8 -25.98 -20.02 2.45
C ASP A 8 -27.20 -19.20 2.04
N ALA A 9 -28.21 -19.11 2.90
CA ALA A 9 -29.38 -18.23 2.71
C ALA A 9 -29.08 -16.75 3.02
N ILE A 10 -27.87 -16.41 3.46
CA ILE A 10 -27.47 -15.02 3.76
C ILE A 10 -27.17 -14.27 2.45
N GLY A 11 -27.69 -13.04 2.32
CA GLY A 11 -27.56 -12.21 1.13
C GLY A 11 -28.75 -12.33 0.19
N HIS A 12 -28.59 -11.85 -1.06
CA HIS A 12 -29.67 -11.79 -2.07
C HIS A 12 -30.95 -11.12 -1.55
N THR A 13 -30.79 -10.07 -0.75
CA THR A 13 -31.93 -9.38 -0.14
C THR A 13 -32.68 -8.54 -1.18
N PRO A 14 -34.00 -8.28 -1.01
CA PRO A 14 -34.77 -7.51 -1.98
C PRO A 14 -34.26 -6.08 -2.17
N LEU A 15 -34.34 -5.58 -3.41
CA LEU A 15 -34.17 -4.18 -3.76
C LEU A 15 -35.53 -3.59 -4.15
N VAL A 16 -35.95 -2.52 -3.48
CA VAL A 16 -37.30 -1.94 -3.65
C VAL A 16 -37.21 -0.47 -4.03
N ARG A 17 -37.93 -0.04 -5.06
CA ARG A 17 -38.04 1.38 -5.42
C ARG A 17 -38.91 2.12 -4.41
N LEU A 18 -38.39 3.19 -3.82
CA LEU A 18 -39.13 4.04 -2.88
C LEU A 18 -39.97 5.09 -3.60
N ARG A 19 -41.10 5.47 -2.99
CA ARG A 19 -42.00 6.51 -3.49
C ARG A 19 -41.51 7.89 -3.04
N LEU A 20 -41.34 8.80 -3.99
CA LEU A 20 -40.92 10.19 -3.74
C LEU A 20 -42.08 11.17 -4.05
N PRO A 21 -42.28 12.24 -3.25
CA PRO A 21 -43.43 13.16 -3.41
C PRO A 21 -43.49 13.93 -4.75
N ALA A 22 -42.35 14.16 -5.40
CA ALA A 22 -42.21 14.58 -6.81
C ALA A 22 -40.70 14.66 -7.09
N GLY A 23 -40.19 13.93 -8.07
CA GLY A 23 -38.75 13.91 -8.36
C GLY A 23 -38.44 13.06 -9.57
N GLN A 24 -37.37 13.41 -10.29
CA GLN A 24 -36.95 12.70 -11.51
C GLN A 24 -35.85 11.65 -11.22
N ALA A 25 -35.30 11.61 -10.00
CA ALA A 25 -34.33 10.61 -9.58
C ALA A 25 -34.99 9.29 -9.16
N GLU A 26 -34.25 8.18 -9.28
CA GLU A 26 -34.69 6.85 -8.88
C GLU A 26 -34.04 6.49 -7.52
N LEU A 27 -34.85 6.46 -6.46
CA LEU A 27 -34.39 6.02 -5.13
C LEU A 27 -34.79 4.57 -4.88
N TYR A 28 -33.80 3.72 -4.62
CA TYR A 28 -33.98 2.32 -4.26
C TYR A 28 -33.52 2.04 -2.83
N ALA A 29 -34.23 1.19 -2.12
CA ALA A 29 -33.87 0.67 -0.81
C ALA A 29 -33.40 -0.77 -0.94
N LYS A 30 -32.14 -1.04 -0.58
CA LYS A 30 -31.60 -2.39 -0.45
C LYS A 30 -31.94 -2.90 0.96
N LEU A 31 -32.88 -3.84 1.04
CA LEU A 31 -33.51 -4.27 2.29
C LEU A 31 -32.66 -5.31 3.02
N GLU A 32 -31.47 -4.92 3.46
CA GLU A 32 -30.58 -5.80 4.25
C GLU A 32 -31.18 -6.23 5.60
N LEU A 33 -32.21 -5.53 6.08
CA LEU A 33 -33.10 -5.96 7.15
C LEU A 33 -33.81 -7.29 6.87
N GLN A 34 -33.91 -7.73 5.61
CA GLN A 34 -34.49 -9.02 5.18
C GLN A 34 -33.48 -10.18 5.11
N ASN A 35 -32.22 -9.97 5.52
CA ASN A 35 -31.40 -11.12 5.92
C ASN A 35 -32.08 -11.86 7.09
N LEU A 36 -31.67 -13.10 7.38
CA LEU A 36 -32.30 -13.95 8.38
C LEU A 36 -32.51 -13.25 9.73
N TYR A 37 -31.46 -12.63 10.28
CA TYR A 37 -31.57 -11.73 11.41
C TYR A 37 -31.39 -10.26 11.00
N ALA A 38 -30.28 -9.91 10.35
CA ALA A 38 -29.99 -8.55 9.90
C ALA A 38 -28.74 -8.48 9.01
N MET A 39 -28.37 -7.30 8.54
CA MET A 39 -27.20 -7.07 7.67
C MET A 39 -25.87 -7.70 8.15
N LYS A 40 -25.66 -7.85 9.46
CA LYS A 40 -24.41 -8.38 10.01
C LYS A 40 -24.26 -9.90 9.87
N ASP A 41 -25.28 -10.59 9.39
CA ASP A 41 -25.21 -12.00 9.00
C ASP A 41 -24.13 -12.19 7.92
N ARG A 42 -24.00 -11.25 6.97
CA ARG A 42 -22.95 -11.27 5.92
C ARG A 42 -21.55 -11.27 6.51
N VAL A 43 -21.32 -10.39 7.47
CA VAL A 43 -20.00 -10.20 8.12
C VAL A 43 -19.64 -11.42 8.95
N ALA A 44 -20.57 -11.94 9.75
CA ALA A 44 -20.36 -13.15 10.51
C ALA A 44 -20.04 -14.35 9.59
N ARG A 45 -20.78 -14.52 8.49
CA ARG A 45 -20.50 -15.56 7.49
C ARG A 45 -19.10 -15.45 6.92
N GLN A 46 -18.75 -14.29 6.39
CA GLN A 46 -17.46 -14.09 5.72
C GLN A 46 -16.31 -14.35 6.69
N MET A 47 -16.31 -13.66 7.83
CA MET A 47 -15.18 -13.70 8.75
C MET A 47 -14.99 -15.08 9.39
N LEU A 48 -16.08 -15.80 9.72
CA LEU A 48 -15.96 -17.15 10.29
C LEU A 48 -15.55 -18.19 9.23
N ARG A 49 -16.03 -18.08 7.99
CA ARG A 49 -15.57 -18.94 6.88
C ARG A 49 -14.11 -18.68 6.55
N SER A 50 -13.69 -17.42 6.46
CA SER A 50 -12.28 -17.04 6.28
C SER A 50 -11.40 -17.58 7.41
N ALA A 51 -11.80 -17.39 8.67
CA ALA A 51 -11.03 -17.87 9.82
C ALA A 51 -10.88 -19.39 9.84
N ARG A 52 -11.92 -20.15 9.46
CA ARG A 52 -11.82 -21.62 9.31
C ARG A 52 -10.90 -22.01 8.16
N ALA A 53 -11.04 -21.37 7.00
CA ALA A 53 -10.22 -21.67 5.82
C ALA A 53 -8.74 -21.38 6.09
N ALA A 54 -8.43 -20.32 6.85
CA ALA A 54 -7.08 -19.95 7.24
C ALA A 54 -6.53 -20.74 8.44
N GLY A 55 -7.31 -21.66 9.03
CA GLY A 55 -6.91 -22.43 10.22
C GLY A 55 -6.86 -21.62 11.53
N LEU A 56 -7.33 -20.37 11.53
CA LEU A 56 -7.38 -19.49 12.71
C LEU A 56 -8.51 -19.87 13.67
N LEU A 57 -9.63 -20.39 13.15
CA LEU A 57 -10.74 -20.92 13.93
C LEU A 57 -10.73 -22.45 13.87
N ARG A 58 -10.24 -23.09 14.94
CA ARG A 58 -10.16 -24.55 15.07
C ARG A 58 -11.56 -25.16 15.20
N PRO A 59 -11.82 -26.38 14.68
CA PRO A 59 -13.11 -27.05 14.84
C PRO A 59 -13.58 -27.11 16.30
N GLY A 60 -14.81 -26.68 16.57
CA GLY A 60 -15.40 -26.67 17.91
C GLY A 60 -14.88 -25.59 18.87
N ALA A 61 -13.89 -24.78 18.48
CA ALA A 61 -13.37 -23.72 19.33
C ALA A 61 -14.42 -22.62 19.60
N PRO A 62 -14.43 -22.00 20.80
CA PRO A 62 -15.38 -20.93 21.12
C PRO A 62 -15.17 -19.69 20.24
N ILE A 63 -16.25 -19.02 19.88
CA ILE A 63 -16.23 -17.70 19.24
C ILE A 63 -16.65 -16.67 20.29
N ILE A 64 -15.91 -15.57 20.39
CA ILE A 64 -16.20 -14.51 21.36
C ILE A 64 -16.19 -13.12 20.70
N GLU A 65 -17.14 -12.26 21.06
CA GLU A 65 -17.20 -10.87 20.60
C GLU A 65 -17.99 -9.97 21.56
N SER A 66 -17.62 -8.68 21.60
CA SER A 66 -18.40 -7.65 22.28
C SER A 66 -19.46 -7.08 21.34
N SER A 67 -20.75 -7.32 21.60
CA SER A 67 -21.86 -6.70 20.85
C SER A 67 -23.19 -6.70 21.60
N SER A 68 -24.04 -5.71 21.32
CA SER A 68 -25.42 -5.59 21.82
C SER A 68 -26.48 -5.52 20.71
N GLY A 69 -26.10 -5.84 19.46
CA GLY A 69 -26.99 -5.66 18.31
C GLY A 69 -26.89 -6.75 17.25
N SER A 70 -27.08 -6.37 15.99
CA SER A 70 -27.16 -7.30 14.85
C SER A 70 -25.93 -8.19 14.68
N MET A 71 -24.74 -7.71 15.10
CA MET A 71 -23.52 -8.53 15.05
C MET A 71 -23.58 -9.74 16.00
N ALA A 72 -24.15 -9.58 17.19
CA ALA A 72 -24.33 -10.70 18.12
C ALA A 72 -25.23 -11.78 17.52
N LEU A 73 -26.31 -11.38 16.84
CA LEU A 73 -27.24 -12.30 16.18
C LEU A 73 -26.60 -12.99 14.97
N GLY A 74 -25.83 -12.27 14.15
CA GLY A 74 -25.11 -12.87 13.03
C GLY A 74 -24.08 -13.91 13.50
N LEU A 75 -23.37 -13.62 14.59
CA LEU A 75 -22.46 -14.57 15.23
C LEU A 75 -23.19 -15.79 15.81
N ALA A 76 -24.32 -15.57 16.47
CA ALA A 76 -25.16 -16.65 16.98
C ALA A 76 -25.67 -17.54 15.84
N LEU A 77 -26.11 -16.97 14.72
CA LEU A 77 -26.54 -17.72 13.55
C LEU A 77 -25.41 -18.59 12.99
N VAL A 78 -24.34 -17.94 12.55
CA VAL A 78 -23.30 -18.57 11.76
C VAL A 78 -22.41 -19.43 12.64
N GLY A 79 -22.00 -18.93 13.81
CA GLY A 79 -21.14 -19.66 14.73
C GLY A 79 -21.78 -20.97 15.20
N ARG A 80 -23.06 -20.93 15.58
CA ARG A 80 -23.79 -22.14 16.01
C ARG A 80 -24.04 -23.09 14.83
N ALA A 81 -24.42 -22.58 13.66
CA ALA A 81 -24.58 -23.40 12.46
C ALA A 81 -23.28 -24.12 12.04
N LEU A 82 -22.13 -23.49 12.26
CA LEU A 82 -20.82 -24.08 11.99
C LEU A 82 -20.30 -24.99 13.12
N GLY A 83 -21.07 -25.19 14.20
CA GLY A 83 -20.74 -26.11 15.29
C GLY A 83 -19.88 -25.52 16.42
N HIS A 84 -19.80 -24.19 16.55
CA HIS A 84 -18.98 -23.53 17.56
C HIS A 84 -19.82 -23.03 18.76
N PRO A 85 -19.31 -23.08 20.00
CA PRO A 85 -19.83 -22.28 21.10
C PRO A 85 -19.73 -20.78 20.79
N VAL A 86 -20.74 -19.99 21.15
CA VAL A 86 -20.76 -18.53 20.90
C VAL A 86 -20.95 -17.79 22.21
N HIS A 87 -20.01 -16.89 22.50
CA HIS A 87 -19.94 -16.07 23.71
C HIS A 87 -20.09 -14.60 23.33
N ILE A 88 -21.13 -13.94 23.85
CA ILE A 88 -21.43 -12.54 23.56
C ILE A 88 -21.25 -11.72 24.83
N VAL A 89 -20.34 -10.75 24.79
CA VAL A 89 -20.20 -9.74 25.85
C VAL A 89 -21.05 -8.51 25.48
N THR A 90 -21.96 -8.13 26.35
CA THR A 90 -22.98 -7.12 26.09
C THR A 90 -23.20 -6.18 27.27
N ASP A 91 -24.07 -5.19 27.10
CA ASP A 91 -24.40 -4.18 28.11
C ASP A 91 -25.92 -4.11 28.37
N PRO A 92 -26.39 -3.47 29.45
CA PRO A 92 -27.81 -3.46 29.83
C PRO A 92 -28.76 -2.82 28.80
N ARG A 93 -28.24 -2.19 27.73
CA ARG A 93 -29.05 -1.64 26.63
C ARG A 93 -29.43 -2.69 25.58
N ILE A 94 -28.99 -3.94 25.72
CA ILE A 94 -29.44 -5.03 24.84
C ILE A 94 -30.96 -5.16 24.90
N ASP A 95 -31.61 -5.19 23.73
CA ASP A 95 -33.07 -5.29 23.66
C ASP A 95 -33.56 -6.70 24.07
N PRO A 96 -34.75 -6.82 24.68
CA PRO A 96 -35.28 -8.11 25.15
C PRO A 96 -35.40 -9.16 24.04
N LEU A 97 -35.72 -8.74 22.81
CA LEU A 97 -35.87 -9.64 21.66
C LEU A 97 -34.53 -10.24 21.25
N THR A 98 -33.48 -9.42 21.17
CA THR A 98 -32.10 -9.88 20.89
C THR A 98 -31.62 -10.82 22.00
N MET A 99 -31.83 -10.48 23.28
CA MET A 99 -31.48 -11.37 24.40
C MET A 99 -32.20 -12.72 24.31
N ALA A 100 -33.50 -12.72 24.01
CA ALA A 100 -34.27 -13.96 23.85
C ALA A 100 -33.74 -14.82 22.69
N LYS A 101 -33.42 -14.22 21.54
CA LYS A 101 -32.82 -14.91 20.38
C LYS A 101 -31.45 -15.53 20.73
N LEU A 102 -30.56 -14.77 21.38
CA LEU A 102 -29.24 -15.27 21.78
C LEU A 102 -29.34 -16.48 22.71
N LYS A 103 -30.22 -16.41 23.72
CA LYS A 103 -30.47 -17.53 24.64
C LYS A 103 -31.06 -18.75 23.92
N ALA A 104 -32.04 -18.55 23.04
CA ALA A 104 -32.68 -19.62 22.28
C ALA A 104 -31.70 -20.32 21.32
N LEU A 105 -30.72 -19.60 20.76
CA LEU A 105 -29.66 -20.15 19.92
C LEU A 105 -28.53 -20.84 20.72
N GLY A 106 -28.62 -20.85 22.06
CA GLY A 106 -27.65 -21.48 22.93
C GLY A 106 -26.34 -20.70 23.05
N CYS A 107 -26.38 -19.37 22.97
CA CYS A 107 -25.22 -18.52 23.22
C CYS A 107 -25.02 -18.27 24.72
N ALA A 108 -23.76 -18.22 25.16
CA ALA A 108 -23.41 -17.68 26.47
C ALA A 108 -23.40 -16.14 26.39
N VAL A 109 -24.22 -15.47 27.20
CA VAL A 109 -24.34 -14.01 27.18
C VAL A 109 -23.87 -13.44 28.51
N TYR A 110 -22.87 -12.55 28.44
CA TYR A 110 -22.27 -11.88 29.60
C TYR A 110 -22.67 -10.41 29.55
N VAL A 111 -23.42 -9.94 30.55
CA VAL A 111 -23.86 -8.55 30.64
C VAL A 111 -22.97 -7.83 31.65
N VAL A 112 -22.36 -6.71 31.24
CA VAL A 112 -21.60 -5.88 32.19
C VAL A 112 -22.56 -5.09 33.10
N ASP A 113 -22.24 -5.01 34.39
CA ASP A 113 -23.14 -4.43 35.38
C ASP A 113 -22.99 -2.91 35.53
N LYS A 114 -21.84 -2.35 35.14
CA LYS A 114 -21.50 -0.94 35.33
C LYS A 114 -20.79 -0.35 34.11
N MET A 115 -21.05 0.93 33.86
CA MET A 115 -20.37 1.70 32.82
C MET A 115 -18.95 2.04 33.28
N GLY A 116 -17.94 1.76 32.45
CA GLY A 116 -16.53 2.06 32.75
C GLY A 116 -16.15 3.51 32.38
N ALA A 117 -14.88 3.86 32.59
CA ALA A 117 -14.34 5.20 32.26
C ALA A 117 -14.45 5.55 30.76
N HIS A 118 -14.53 4.53 29.89
CA HIS A 118 -14.71 4.67 28.44
C HIS A 118 -16.11 4.23 27.98
N GLY A 119 -17.13 4.43 28.83
CA GLY A 119 -18.51 4.06 28.54
C GLY A 119 -18.78 2.56 28.59
N TRP A 120 -19.94 2.15 28.06
CA TRP A 120 -20.36 0.74 28.01
C TRP A 120 -19.43 -0.11 27.15
N GLN A 121 -18.90 0.45 26.07
CA GLN A 121 -18.01 -0.27 25.16
C GLN A 121 -16.68 -0.62 25.82
N GLY A 122 -16.11 0.29 26.63
CA GLY A 122 -14.90 0.00 27.42
C GLY A 122 -15.12 -1.16 28.38
N ALA A 123 -16.16 -1.09 29.20
CA ALA A 123 -16.50 -2.15 30.15
C ALA A 123 -16.68 -3.53 29.48
N ARG A 124 -17.30 -3.57 28.29
CA ARG A 124 -17.43 -4.82 27.51
C ARG A 124 -16.09 -5.35 27.02
N LEU A 125 -15.15 -4.49 26.64
CA LEU A 125 -13.82 -4.91 26.19
C LEU A 125 -12.95 -5.43 27.34
N ASP A 126 -13.08 -4.84 28.52
CA ASP A 126 -12.38 -5.31 29.73
C ASP A 126 -12.82 -6.74 30.08
N LEU A 127 -14.14 -6.98 30.16
CA LEU A 127 -14.68 -8.33 30.40
C LEU A 127 -14.36 -9.31 29.26
N LEU A 128 -14.34 -8.83 28.01
CA LEU A 128 -13.91 -9.65 26.87
C LEU A 128 -12.46 -10.13 27.03
N ALA A 129 -11.55 -9.27 27.52
CA ALA A 129 -10.16 -9.62 27.75
C ALA A 129 -10.01 -10.67 28.88
N GLU A 130 -10.78 -10.53 29.96
CA GLU A 130 -10.83 -11.54 31.05
C GLU A 130 -11.31 -12.90 30.54
N LEU A 131 -12.36 -12.92 29.71
CA LEU A 131 -12.88 -14.14 29.11
C LEU A 131 -11.87 -14.78 28.13
N LEU A 132 -11.15 -13.97 27.35
CA LEU A 132 -10.09 -14.47 26.47
C LEU A 132 -8.92 -15.09 27.25
N ALA A 133 -8.60 -14.56 28.43
CA ALA A 133 -7.56 -15.13 29.29
C ALA A 133 -7.95 -16.51 29.86
N THR A 134 -9.25 -16.77 30.04
CA THR A 134 -9.77 -18.05 30.55
C THR A 134 -10.15 -19.05 29.45
N MET A 135 -10.25 -18.60 28.20
CA MET A 135 -10.55 -19.42 27.02
C MET A 135 -9.45 -19.24 25.95
N PRO A 136 -8.27 -19.85 26.12
CA PRO A 136 -7.11 -19.60 25.26
C PRO A 136 -7.31 -20.04 23.79
N ASP A 137 -8.23 -20.96 23.54
CA ASP A 137 -8.60 -21.40 22.18
C ASP A 137 -9.71 -20.55 21.55
N ALA A 138 -10.26 -19.56 22.26
CA ALA A 138 -11.37 -18.75 21.76
C ALA A 138 -10.92 -17.83 20.61
N PHE A 139 -11.71 -17.84 19.55
CA PHE A 139 -11.53 -16.95 18.41
C PHE A 139 -12.26 -15.63 18.65
N TRP A 140 -11.51 -14.55 18.81
CA TRP A 140 -12.05 -13.20 18.83
C TRP A 140 -12.17 -12.63 17.42
N LEU A 141 -13.40 -12.34 17.02
CA LEU A 141 -13.72 -11.90 15.66
C LEU A 141 -13.15 -10.52 15.28
N ARG A 142 -13.04 -9.61 16.26
CA ARG A 142 -12.48 -8.25 16.11
C ARG A 142 -13.17 -7.42 15.02
N GLN A 143 -14.50 -7.27 15.12
CA GLN A 143 -15.31 -6.64 14.07
C GLN A 143 -14.86 -5.23 13.63
N TYR A 144 -14.15 -4.46 14.46
CA TYR A 144 -13.73 -3.09 14.15
C TYR A 144 -12.37 -2.99 13.43
N THR A 145 -11.55 -4.04 13.47
CA THR A 145 -10.19 -4.02 12.93
C THR A 145 -9.91 -5.14 11.93
N ASN A 146 -10.79 -6.14 11.84
CA ASN A 146 -10.60 -7.25 10.94
C ASN A 146 -10.99 -6.84 9.49
N PRO A 147 -10.06 -6.96 8.52
CA PRO A 147 -10.26 -6.54 7.13
C PRO A 147 -11.28 -7.39 6.37
N ASP A 148 -11.65 -8.57 6.87
CA ASP A 148 -12.72 -9.39 6.26
C ASP A 148 -14.11 -8.76 6.44
N ASN A 149 -14.27 -7.82 7.39
CA ASN A 149 -15.54 -7.13 7.60
C ASN A 149 -15.96 -6.31 6.36
N PRO A 150 -15.15 -5.37 5.81
CA PRO A 150 -15.49 -4.72 4.56
C PRO A 150 -15.58 -5.72 3.39
N SER A 151 -14.73 -6.74 3.31
CA SER A 151 -14.77 -7.73 2.22
C SER A 151 -16.10 -8.49 2.14
N ALA A 152 -16.80 -8.68 3.27
CA ALA A 152 -18.10 -9.34 3.34
C ALA A 152 -19.22 -8.65 2.51
N TYR A 153 -18.99 -7.41 2.07
CA TYR A 153 -19.97 -6.61 1.34
C TYR A 153 -19.67 -6.47 -0.15
N ALA A 154 -18.68 -7.21 -0.68
CA ALA A 154 -18.48 -7.32 -2.13
C ALA A 154 -19.73 -7.88 -2.82
N GLY A 155 -20.30 -8.98 -2.28
CA GLY A 155 -21.54 -9.56 -2.80
C GLY A 155 -22.74 -8.61 -2.74
N LEU A 156 -22.79 -7.68 -1.79
CA LEU A 156 -23.85 -6.65 -1.76
C LEU A 156 -23.74 -5.72 -2.97
N ALA A 157 -22.53 -5.30 -3.34
CA ALA A 157 -22.29 -4.48 -4.52
C ALA A 157 -22.59 -5.23 -5.83
N GLU A 158 -22.20 -6.50 -5.91
CA GLU A 158 -22.51 -7.38 -7.04
C GLU A 158 -24.02 -7.53 -7.24
N GLU A 159 -24.77 -7.77 -6.16
CA GLU A 159 -26.24 -7.81 -6.20
C GLU A 159 -26.82 -6.49 -6.73
N LEU A 160 -26.32 -5.35 -6.26
CA LEU A 160 -26.79 -4.03 -6.74
C LEU A 160 -26.52 -3.81 -8.23
N LEU A 161 -25.35 -4.24 -8.72
CA LEU A 161 -25.00 -4.14 -10.14
C LEU A 161 -25.79 -5.14 -10.99
N ALA A 162 -26.09 -6.33 -10.48
CA ALA A 162 -26.96 -7.28 -11.16
C ALA A 162 -28.39 -6.74 -11.30
N ASP A 163 -28.92 -6.11 -10.24
CA ASP A 163 -30.29 -5.60 -10.22
C ASP A 163 -30.46 -4.28 -11.01
N LEU A 164 -29.49 -3.37 -10.91
CA LEU A 164 -29.61 -2.02 -11.48
C LEU A 164 -28.69 -1.76 -12.68
N GLY A 165 -27.63 -2.54 -12.89
CA GLY A 165 -26.58 -2.29 -13.89
C GLY A 165 -25.61 -1.17 -13.54
N ARG A 166 -26.05 -0.13 -12.82
CA ARG A 166 -25.20 0.93 -12.27
C ARG A 166 -25.79 1.54 -11.00
N VAL A 167 -24.91 2.10 -10.17
CA VAL A 167 -25.27 2.92 -9.00
C VAL A 167 -24.59 4.28 -9.15
N ASP A 168 -25.35 5.38 -9.07
CA ASP A 168 -24.79 6.73 -9.17
C ASP A 168 -24.48 7.31 -7.77
N VAL A 169 -25.33 7.01 -6.79
CA VAL A 169 -25.14 7.41 -5.39
C VAL A 169 -25.42 6.24 -4.44
N LEU A 170 -24.46 5.92 -3.57
CA LEU A 170 -24.63 4.95 -2.50
C LEU A 170 -24.75 5.67 -1.14
N VAL A 171 -25.86 5.48 -0.45
CA VAL A 171 -26.12 6.05 0.89
C VAL A 171 -26.17 4.91 1.91
N GLY A 172 -25.32 4.96 2.93
CA GLY A 172 -25.28 3.92 3.95
C GLY A 172 -24.80 4.44 5.30
N SER A 173 -25.26 3.77 6.35
CA SER A 173 -24.85 4.10 7.72
C SER A 173 -23.44 3.61 8.03
N VAL A 174 -22.77 4.30 8.95
CA VAL A 174 -21.43 3.94 9.40
C VAL A 174 -21.45 3.57 10.88
N GLY A 175 -21.01 2.35 11.17
CA GLY A 175 -20.71 1.86 12.52
C GLY A 175 -19.33 1.23 12.55
N THR A 176 -19.23 -0.03 12.12
CA THR A 176 -17.93 -0.67 11.89
C THR A 176 -17.22 -0.17 10.62
N GLY A 177 -17.91 0.54 9.72
CA GLY A 177 -17.36 0.97 8.42
C GLY A 177 -17.46 -0.07 7.30
N GLY A 178 -17.50 -1.37 7.63
CA GLY A 178 -17.45 -2.44 6.64
C GLY A 178 -18.54 -2.40 5.57
N SER A 179 -19.81 -2.15 5.94
CA SER A 179 -20.94 -2.14 5.02
C SER A 179 -20.79 -1.13 3.89
N LEU A 180 -20.67 0.14 4.26
CA LEU A 180 -20.55 1.24 3.30
C LEU A 180 -19.23 1.16 2.54
N CYS A 181 -18.11 1.02 3.25
CA CYS A 181 -16.79 1.08 2.62
C CYS A 181 -16.52 -0.14 1.73
N GLY A 182 -16.94 -1.34 2.16
CA GLY A 182 -16.80 -2.57 1.38
C GLY A 182 -17.63 -2.56 0.10
N ALA A 183 -18.90 -2.16 0.19
CA ALA A 183 -19.75 -2.02 -0.99
C ALA A 183 -19.24 -0.92 -1.93
N ALA A 184 -18.85 0.24 -1.39
CA ALA A 184 -18.32 1.36 -2.17
C ALA A 184 -17.05 1.00 -2.95
N ARG A 185 -16.06 0.34 -2.30
CA ARG A 185 -14.83 -0.12 -2.97
C ARG A 185 -15.16 -1.04 -4.13
N THR A 186 -16.03 -2.02 -3.89
CA THR A 186 -16.40 -3.02 -4.91
C THR A 186 -17.10 -2.36 -6.10
N LEU A 187 -18.04 -1.43 -5.84
CA LEU A 187 -18.67 -0.67 -6.92
C LEU A 187 -17.65 0.14 -7.73
N ARG A 188 -16.76 0.89 -7.06
CA ARG A 188 -15.71 1.71 -7.72
C ARG A 188 -14.72 0.87 -8.54
N LEU A 189 -14.50 -0.39 -8.17
CA LEU A 189 -13.66 -1.33 -8.92
C LEU A 189 -14.39 -1.97 -10.11
N THR A 190 -15.70 -2.15 -10.02
CA THR A 190 -16.46 -3.00 -10.96
C THR A 190 -17.16 -2.20 -12.06
N GLN A 191 -17.73 -1.03 -11.75
CA GLN A 191 -18.37 -0.19 -12.75
C GLN A 191 -17.45 0.96 -13.20
N PRO A 192 -17.48 1.35 -14.49
CA PRO A 192 -16.62 2.43 -15.00
C PRO A 192 -17.08 3.83 -14.59
N GLN A 193 -18.38 4.01 -14.26
CA GLN A 193 -18.91 5.30 -13.83
C GLN A 193 -18.56 5.56 -12.35
N PRO A 194 -18.23 6.81 -11.98
CA PRO A 194 -17.95 7.16 -10.60
C PRO A 194 -19.22 7.02 -9.73
N VAL A 195 -19.05 6.46 -8.53
CA VAL A 195 -20.10 6.40 -7.50
C VAL A 195 -19.85 7.47 -6.46
N ARG A 196 -20.86 8.31 -6.20
CA ARG A 196 -20.86 9.20 -5.02
C ARG A 196 -21.27 8.40 -3.78
N VAL A 197 -20.45 8.42 -2.75
CA VAL A 197 -20.62 7.63 -1.53
C VAL A 197 -20.92 8.56 -0.36
N VAL A 198 -22.08 8.35 0.25
CA VAL A 198 -22.61 9.18 1.33
C VAL A 198 -22.70 8.36 2.61
N ALA A 199 -21.88 8.74 3.58
CA ALA A 199 -21.88 8.19 4.93
C ALA A 199 -22.96 8.85 5.79
N VAL A 200 -23.71 8.02 6.52
CA VAL A 200 -24.67 8.49 7.53
C VAL A 200 -24.19 8.07 8.92
N ASP A 201 -23.87 9.05 9.73
CA ASP A 201 -23.45 8.90 11.12
C ASP A 201 -24.42 9.67 12.04
N SER A 202 -24.14 9.64 13.35
CA SER A 202 -24.96 10.24 14.39
C SER A 202 -24.22 11.33 15.13
N VAL A 203 -24.94 12.36 15.57
CA VAL A 203 -24.40 13.41 16.43
C VAL A 203 -23.87 12.77 17.72
N GLY A 204 -22.61 13.01 18.05
CA GLY A 204 -21.94 12.42 19.21
C GLY A 204 -21.15 11.12 18.94
N SER A 205 -20.96 10.74 17.68
CA SER A 205 -20.14 9.60 17.24
C SER A 205 -18.72 10.03 16.86
N VAL A 206 -17.70 9.34 17.35
CA VAL A 206 -16.29 9.71 17.11
C VAL A 206 -15.74 9.28 15.74
N LEU A 207 -16.52 8.57 14.93
CA LEU A 207 -16.05 7.96 13.67
C LEU A 207 -15.48 9.00 12.70
N PHE A 208 -16.05 10.20 12.70
CA PHE A 208 -15.68 11.32 11.83
C PHE A 208 -15.29 12.57 12.63
N ASP A 209 -14.43 12.38 13.63
CA ASP A 209 -13.76 13.45 14.39
C ASP A 209 -14.70 14.36 15.20
N GLN A 210 -15.93 13.91 15.45
CA GLN A 210 -16.86 14.58 16.36
C GLN A 210 -16.59 14.20 17.82
N PRO A 211 -16.94 15.06 18.79
CA PRO A 211 -16.82 14.73 20.20
C PRO A 211 -17.76 13.58 20.59
N ASP A 212 -17.27 12.65 21.41
CA ASP A 212 -18.09 11.54 21.94
C ASP A 212 -19.20 12.08 22.85
N ARG A 213 -20.43 11.60 22.65
CA ARG A 213 -21.56 11.85 23.55
C ARG A 213 -22.19 10.53 23.96
N PRO A 214 -21.75 9.94 25.09
CA PRO A 214 -22.25 8.64 25.57
C PRO A 214 -23.77 8.59 25.82
N GLY A 215 -24.42 9.75 25.99
CA GLY A 215 -25.86 9.89 26.19
C GLY A 215 -26.72 9.82 24.92
N ARG A 216 -26.13 9.61 23.74
CA ARG A 216 -26.88 9.41 22.48
C ARG A 216 -27.81 8.20 22.58
N LEU A 217 -29.05 8.33 22.10
CA LEU A 217 -30.05 7.26 22.13
C LEU A 217 -30.02 6.37 20.89
N GLN A 218 -29.58 6.89 19.74
CA GLN A 218 -29.38 6.08 18.53
C GLN A 218 -28.43 4.90 18.77
N SER A 219 -28.84 3.72 18.31
CA SER A 219 -28.02 2.50 18.28
C SER A 219 -27.90 1.97 16.84
N GLY A 220 -26.95 1.06 16.59
CA GLY A 220 -26.74 0.44 15.27
C GLY A 220 -25.88 1.26 14.28
N LEU A 221 -25.86 2.59 14.41
CA LEU A 221 -24.92 3.51 13.75
C LEU A 221 -24.19 4.40 14.76
N GLY A 222 -23.06 4.94 14.32
CA GLY A 222 -22.16 5.72 15.15
C GLY A 222 -21.48 4.91 16.23
N ASN A 223 -20.37 5.44 16.75
CA ASN A 223 -19.58 4.71 17.73
C ASN A 223 -18.81 5.68 18.65
N SER A 224 -18.43 5.19 19.83
CA SER A 224 -17.52 5.87 20.76
C SER A 224 -16.06 5.42 20.57
N LEU A 225 -15.83 4.48 19.66
CA LEU A 225 -14.50 4.03 19.23
C LEU A 225 -14.31 4.24 17.73
N ARG A 226 -13.09 4.62 17.35
CA ARG A 226 -12.68 4.67 15.94
C ARG A 226 -12.53 3.24 15.42
N SER A 227 -13.11 2.99 14.25
CA SER A 227 -13.02 1.69 13.58
C SER A 227 -11.99 1.78 12.46
N ALA A 228 -11.01 0.87 12.43
CA ALA A 228 -10.00 0.81 11.37
C ALA A 228 -10.59 0.41 10.01
N ASN A 229 -11.81 -0.16 10.03
CA ASN A 229 -12.58 -0.52 8.85
C ASN A 229 -13.32 0.67 8.20
N VAL A 230 -13.28 1.88 8.79
CA VAL A 230 -13.82 3.10 8.15
C VAL A 230 -12.76 3.68 7.24
N ASP A 231 -12.95 3.47 5.94
CA ASP A 231 -12.12 4.05 4.90
C ASP A 231 -12.71 5.38 4.43
N ARG A 232 -12.11 6.48 4.89
CA ARG A 232 -12.54 7.83 4.50
C ARG A 232 -12.23 8.15 3.04
N ALA A 233 -11.28 7.46 2.40
CA ALA A 233 -10.90 7.72 1.01
C ALA A 233 -11.98 7.30 0.02
N VAL A 234 -12.91 6.42 0.43
CA VAL A 234 -14.06 6.02 -0.38
C VAL A 234 -15.34 6.79 -0.09
N ILE A 235 -15.33 7.71 0.86
CA ILE A 235 -16.49 8.49 1.27
C ILE A 235 -16.36 9.91 0.71
N ASP A 236 -17.38 10.39 0.02
CA ASP A 236 -17.38 11.75 -0.57
C ASP A 236 -18.12 12.76 0.32
N GLU A 237 -19.07 12.29 1.13
CA GLU A 237 -19.90 13.13 2.00
C GLU A 237 -20.30 12.39 3.27
N ILE A 238 -20.37 13.10 4.40
CA ILE A 238 -20.83 12.57 5.69
C ILE A 238 -21.99 13.42 6.17
N HIS A 239 -23.09 12.79 6.58
CA HIS A 239 -24.19 13.42 7.29
C HIS A 239 -24.25 12.92 8.73
N TRP A 240 -24.56 13.83 9.66
CA TRP A 240 -24.85 13.50 11.06
C TRP A 240 -26.29 13.88 11.39
N LEU A 241 -27.02 12.98 12.05
CA LEU A 241 -28.38 13.25 12.56
C LEU A 241 -28.41 13.14 14.09
N ASN A 242 -29.20 14.00 14.73
CA ASN A 242 -29.50 13.84 16.15
C ASN A 242 -30.62 12.79 16.38
N ASP A 243 -30.92 12.48 17.64
CA ASP A 243 -31.86 11.40 17.97
C ASP A 243 -33.27 11.68 17.45
N ARG A 244 -33.73 12.94 17.54
CA ARG A 244 -35.06 13.33 17.04
C ARG A 244 -35.18 13.17 15.54
N GLU A 245 -34.20 13.67 14.79
CA GLU A 245 -34.18 13.60 13.33
C GLU A 245 -34.15 12.15 12.84
N ALA A 246 -33.37 11.28 13.49
CA ALA A 246 -33.30 9.86 13.18
C ALA A 246 -34.61 9.13 13.50
N PHE A 247 -35.20 9.39 14.68
CA PHE A 247 -36.39 8.68 15.15
C PHE A 247 -37.65 9.10 14.39
N GLU A 248 -37.83 10.40 14.14
CA GLU A 248 -38.93 10.87 13.30
C GLU A 248 -38.82 10.33 11.86
N ALA A 249 -37.62 10.29 11.29
CA ALA A 249 -37.40 9.69 9.96
C ALA A 249 -37.70 8.18 9.92
N THR A 250 -37.55 7.49 11.05
CA THR A 250 -37.93 6.07 11.19
C THR A 250 -39.45 5.91 11.12
N MET A 251 -40.19 6.80 11.77
CA MET A 251 -41.65 6.85 11.68
C MET A 251 -42.11 7.21 10.26
N GLU A 252 -41.47 8.21 9.63
CA GLU A 252 -41.73 8.61 8.24
C GLU A 252 -41.50 7.43 7.27
N LEU A 253 -40.43 6.64 7.44
CA LEU A 253 -40.15 5.47 6.61
C LEU A 253 -41.27 4.42 6.71
N ALA A 254 -41.80 4.18 7.91
CA ALA A 254 -42.90 3.25 8.12
C ALA A 254 -44.22 3.78 7.51
N THR A 255 -44.55 5.05 7.71
CA THR A 255 -45.82 5.64 7.26
C THR A 255 -45.83 5.93 5.75
N GLU A 256 -44.72 6.37 5.18
CA GLU A 256 -44.64 6.74 3.76
C GLU A 256 -44.31 5.57 2.85
N GLN A 257 -43.51 4.60 3.32
CA GLN A 257 -42.99 3.50 2.50
C GLN A 257 -43.50 2.11 2.93
N GLN A 258 -44.24 2.00 4.04
CA GLN A 258 -44.66 0.73 4.65
C GLN A 258 -43.48 -0.20 4.96
N LEU A 259 -42.32 0.38 5.28
CA LEU A 259 -41.12 -0.35 5.68
C LEU A 259 -40.91 -0.19 7.19
N PHE A 260 -41.24 -1.24 7.95
CA PHE A 260 -41.10 -1.26 9.41
C PHE A 260 -39.63 -1.54 9.82
N ALA A 261 -38.81 -0.49 9.77
CA ALA A 261 -37.36 -0.56 9.96
C ALA A 261 -36.89 0.17 11.24
N GLY A 262 -35.60 0.06 11.56
CA GLY A 262 -34.99 0.71 12.74
C GLY A 262 -34.42 2.11 12.48
N ASN A 263 -33.87 2.76 13.53
CA ASN A 263 -33.29 4.11 13.39
C ASN A 263 -32.10 4.17 12.43
N THR A 264 -31.38 3.07 12.24
CA THR A 264 -30.26 3.08 11.29
C THR A 264 -30.80 3.22 9.87
N SER A 265 -31.82 2.43 9.54
CA SER A 265 -32.57 2.53 8.28
C SER A 265 -33.27 3.89 8.12
N GLY A 266 -33.91 4.39 9.18
CA GLY A 266 -34.56 5.71 9.17
C GLY A 266 -33.59 6.86 8.89
N SER A 267 -32.40 6.82 9.48
CA SER A 267 -31.36 7.85 9.26
C SER A 267 -30.87 7.84 7.80
N VAL A 268 -30.61 6.66 7.24
CA VAL A 268 -30.23 6.50 5.83
C VAL A 268 -31.35 6.98 4.91
N TYR A 269 -32.60 6.62 5.21
CA TYR A 269 -33.76 7.06 4.46
C TYR A 269 -33.88 8.59 4.44
N ARG A 270 -33.71 9.26 5.58
CA ARG A 270 -33.78 10.73 5.67
C ARG A 270 -32.80 11.42 4.73
N VAL A 271 -31.55 10.97 4.75
CA VAL A 271 -30.47 11.50 3.90
C VAL A 271 -30.73 11.18 2.43
N ALA A 272 -31.05 9.93 2.11
CA ALA A 272 -31.30 9.52 0.74
C ALA A 272 -32.51 10.22 0.11
N ARG A 273 -33.58 10.45 0.88
CA ARG A 273 -34.76 11.22 0.44
C ARG A 273 -34.41 12.67 0.14
N TYR A 274 -33.60 13.30 0.99
CA TYR A 274 -33.12 14.66 0.75
C TYR A 274 -32.28 14.76 -0.52
N LEU A 275 -31.32 13.84 -0.70
CA LEU A 275 -30.46 13.80 -1.88
C LEU A 275 -31.28 13.55 -3.16
N ALA A 276 -32.28 12.66 -3.11
CA ALA A 276 -33.15 12.38 -4.23
C ALA A 276 -33.99 13.60 -4.65
N GLY A 277 -34.38 14.46 -3.69
CA GLY A 277 -35.07 15.72 -3.98
C GLY A 277 -34.20 16.76 -4.70
N GLN A 278 -32.87 16.62 -4.64
CA GLN A 278 -31.91 17.55 -5.25
C GLN A 278 -31.20 16.97 -6.48
N ALA A 279 -31.38 15.68 -6.76
CA ALA A 279 -30.63 14.98 -7.80
C ALA A 279 -31.24 15.20 -9.20
N PRO A 280 -30.42 15.25 -10.26
CA PRO A 280 -30.90 15.29 -11.64
C PRO A 280 -31.76 14.07 -12.00
N ALA A 281 -32.55 14.23 -13.06
CA ALA A 281 -33.32 13.16 -13.70
C ALA A 281 -32.49 11.89 -13.96
N GLY A 282 -33.04 10.72 -13.66
CA GLY A 282 -32.40 9.44 -13.98
C GLY A 282 -31.20 9.08 -13.10
N THR A 283 -30.86 9.89 -12.09
CA THR A 283 -29.86 9.54 -11.07
C THR A 283 -30.38 8.36 -10.24
N ARG A 284 -29.58 7.29 -10.13
CA ARG A 284 -29.88 6.10 -9.33
C ARG A 284 -29.21 6.16 -7.97
N ILE A 285 -30.03 6.37 -6.96
CA ILE A 285 -29.63 6.47 -5.56
C ILE A 285 -30.04 5.17 -4.86
N VAL A 286 -29.09 4.55 -4.16
CA VAL A 286 -29.34 3.36 -3.34
C VAL A 286 -29.16 3.69 -1.87
N ALA A 287 -30.21 3.48 -1.10
CA ALA A 287 -30.22 3.52 0.37
C ALA A 287 -30.10 2.09 0.92
N VAL A 288 -29.06 1.81 1.69
CA VAL A 288 -28.90 0.51 2.36
C VAL A 288 -29.62 0.53 3.71
N LEU A 289 -30.64 -0.32 3.88
CA LEU A 289 -31.49 -0.37 5.08
C LEU A 289 -31.17 -1.62 5.93
N PRO A 290 -30.39 -1.50 7.02
CA PRO A 290 -29.74 -2.65 7.65
C PRO A 290 -30.52 -3.31 8.80
N ASP A 291 -31.53 -2.65 9.38
CA ASP A 291 -32.16 -3.06 10.63
C ASP A 291 -33.69 -2.99 10.64
N ARG A 292 -34.32 -3.89 11.39
CA ARG A 292 -35.77 -4.02 11.54
C ARG A 292 -36.31 -3.18 12.71
N GLY A 293 -37.59 -2.81 12.63
CA GLY A 293 -38.27 -2.00 13.66
C GLY A 293 -38.64 -2.76 14.94
N ASP A 294 -38.74 -4.10 14.87
CA ASP A 294 -39.15 -4.98 15.99
C ASP A 294 -38.27 -4.83 17.24
N ARG A 295 -37.00 -4.48 17.08
CA ARG A 295 -36.05 -4.22 18.19
C ARG A 295 -36.33 -2.92 18.94
N TYR A 296 -37.12 -2.03 18.38
CA TYR A 296 -37.31 -0.66 18.88
C TYR A 296 -38.74 -0.39 19.35
N VAL A 297 -39.55 -1.43 19.54
CA VAL A 297 -40.96 -1.34 19.96
C VAL A 297 -41.12 -0.55 21.27
N HIS A 298 -40.21 -0.75 22.22
CA HIS A 298 -40.22 -0.06 23.53
C HIS A 298 -39.38 1.23 23.56
N THR A 299 -38.94 1.72 22.41
CA THR A 299 -38.11 2.93 22.32
C THR A 299 -38.63 3.90 21.26
N ILE A 300 -38.26 3.69 20.01
CA ILE A 300 -38.60 4.61 18.90
C ILE A 300 -40.11 4.65 18.65
N PHE A 301 -40.76 3.49 18.75
CA PHE A 301 -42.20 3.35 18.52
C PHE A 301 -43.04 3.53 19.80
N ASP A 302 -42.43 4.02 20.89
CA ASP A 302 -43.10 4.28 22.17
C ASP A 302 -43.09 5.79 22.49
N GLU A 303 -44.25 6.43 22.36
CA GLU A 303 -44.41 7.87 22.63
C GLU A 303 -44.11 8.27 24.08
N ALA A 304 -44.29 7.36 25.05
CA ALA A 304 -43.94 7.62 26.44
C ALA A 304 -42.42 7.66 26.61
N TYR A 305 -41.70 6.71 26.00
CA TYR A 305 -40.24 6.69 25.99
C TYR A 305 -39.66 7.96 25.34
N LEU A 306 -40.21 8.37 24.18
CA LEU A 306 -39.76 9.58 23.49
C LEU A 306 -39.92 10.85 24.33
N ARG A 307 -41.02 10.97 25.09
CA ARG A 307 -41.25 12.09 26.02
C ARG A 307 -40.32 12.02 27.23
N GLU A 308 -40.20 10.86 27.87
CA GLU A 308 -39.33 10.65 29.03
C GLU A 308 -37.88 11.01 28.72
N ARG A 309 -37.40 10.62 27.54
CA ARG A 309 -36.04 10.90 27.08
C ARG A 309 -35.85 12.29 26.47
N GLY A 310 -36.91 13.12 26.42
CA GLY A 310 -36.85 14.48 25.88
C GLY A 310 -36.51 14.54 24.39
N VAL A 311 -36.78 13.48 23.61
CA VAL A 311 -36.46 13.41 22.17
C VAL A 311 -37.20 14.52 21.42
N THR A 312 -38.48 14.72 21.72
CA THR A 312 -39.33 15.73 21.07
C THR A 312 -38.90 17.18 21.37
N ALA A 313 -38.06 17.39 22.40
CA ALA A 313 -37.51 18.70 22.74
C ALA A 313 -36.19 19.01 22.01
N GLN A 314 -35.53 18.01 21.39
CA GLN A 314 -34.31 18.25 20.62
C GLN A 314 -34.61 19.06 19.34
N PRO A 315 -33.63 19.81 18.80
CA PRO A 315 -33.80 20.52 17.53
C PRO A 315 -34.14 19.56 16.37
N ARG A 316 -34.95 20.01 15.43
CA ARG A 316 -35.28 19.26 14.20
C ARG A 316 -35.01 20.13 12.98
N ALA A 317 -34.03 19.75 12.17
CA ALA A 317 -33.80 20.40 10.89
C ALA A 317 -34.64 19.76 9.76
N THR A 318 -35.16 20.61 8.86
CA THR A 318 -35.85 20.17 7.64
C THR A 318 -34.90 19.85 6.49
N ALA A 319 -33.69 20.42 6.52
CA ALA A 319 -32.59 20.17 5.58
C ALA A 319 -31.25 20.24 6.32
N PRO A 320 -30.21 19.53 5.86
CA PRO A 320 -28.90 19.54 6.52
C PRO A 320 -28.14 20.86 6.25
N SER A 321 -27.38 21.31 7.24
CA SER A 321 -26.45 22.44 7.08
C SER A 321 -25.06 21.96 6.64
N LEU A 322 -24.46 22.62 5.65
CA LEU A 322 -23.06 22.36 5.26
C LEU A 322 -22.13 22.92 6.35
N VAL A 323 -21.23 22.10 6.86
CA VAL A 323 -20.20 22.48 7.83
C VAL A 323 -18.81 22.07 7.34
N PRO A 324 -17.75 22.82 7.72
CA PRO A 324 -16.38 22.34 7.63
C PRO A 324 -16.19 20.99 8.32
N TYR A 325 -15.36 20.12 7.72
CA TYR A 325 -15.03 18.85 8.36
C TYR A 325 -14.27 19.08 9.68
N GLY A 326 -14.66 18.35 10.72
CA GLY A 326 -14.11 18.49 12.08
C GLY A 326 -14.83 19.50 12.97
N GLU A 327 -15.76 20.31 12.45
CA GLU A 327 -16.57 21.21 13.27
C GLU A 327 -17.60 20.40 14.10
N PRO A 328 -17.72 20.63 15.42
CA PRO A 328 -18.70 19.93 16.26
C PRO A 328 -20.15 20.21 15.86
N VAL A 329 -20.90 19.17 15.51
CA VAL A 329 -22.32 19.28 15.11
C VAL A 329 -23.30 19.01 16.26
N ARG A 330 -24.54 19.49 16.12
CA ARG A 330 -25.62 19.32 17.13
C ARG A 330 -26.97 18.85 16.57
N GLY A 331 -27.16 18.93 15.26
CA GLY A 331 -28.35 18.49 14.54
C GLY A 331 -27.97 18.15 13.11
N TRP A 332 -28.94 18.05 12.21
CA TRP A 332 -28.69 17.57 10.86
C TRP A 332 -27.70 18.46 10.12
N SER A 333 -26.50 17.94 9.89
CA SER A 333 -25.41 18.66 9.24
C SER A 333 -24.64 17.70 8.34
N PHE A 334 -23.90 18.26 7.38
CA PHE A 334 -23.07 17.46 6.50
C PHE A 334 -21.75 18.14 6.16
N ALA A 335 -20.73 17.36 5.88
CA ALA A 335 -19.44 17.82 5.39
C ALA A 335 -19.08 17.04 4.12
N ARG A 336 -18.48 17.74 3.15
CA ARG A 336 -17.90 17.11 1.96
C ARG A 336 -16.45 16.77 2.26
N LEU A 337 -16.05 15.56 1.91
CA LEU A 337 -14.65 15.14 1.97
C LEU A 337 -14.02 15.42 0.62
N SER A 338 -12.96 16.24 0.57
CA SER A 338 -12.15 16.37 -0.64
C SER A 338 -11.11 15.24 -0.70
N ALA A 339 -10.61 14.93 -1.90
CA ALA A 339 -9.46 14.06 -2.10
C ALA A 339 -8.20 14.70 -1.48
N GLY A 340 -8.04 14.59 -0.16
CA GLY A 340 -7.00 15.24 0.61
C GLY A 340 -7.34 15.45 2.08
N ASP A 341 -8.63 15.58 2.42
CA ASP A 341 -9.05 16.04 3.76
C ASP A 341 -9.18 14.94 4.82
N GLY A 342 -8.71 13.71 4.54
CA GLY A 342 -8.76 12.63 5.53
C GLY A 342 -7.99 11.34 5.22
N GLY A 343 -7.22 11.29 4.12
CA GLY A 343 -6.44 10.11 3.76
C GLY A 343 -5.13 10.03 4.54
N ALA A 344 -4.74 8.82 4.94
CA ALA A 344 -3.44 8.58 5.56
C ALA A 344 -2.32 8.86 4.55
N ARG A 345 -1.32 9.64 4.97
CA ARG A 345 -0.26 10.18 4.11
C ARG A 345 0.91 9.21 4.01
N MET A 346 1.23 8.80 2.80
CA MET A 346 2.42 8.01 2.51
C MET A 346 3.54 8.96 2.10
N VAL A 347 4.53 9.14 2.98
CA VAL A 347 5.62 10.08 2.76
C VAL A 347 6.79 9.40 2.05
N PHE A 348 7.25 10.01 0.97
CA PHE A 348 8.45 9.65 0.23
C PHE A 348 9.51 10.73 0.48
N VAL A 349 10.60 10.36 1.15
CA VAL A 349 11.77 11.25 1.33
C VAL A 349 12.61 11.14 0.07
N GLU A 350 12.40 12.09 -0.84
CA GLU A 350 12.95 12.08 -2.19
C GLU A 350 12.58 10.78 -2.95
N SER A 351 12.93 10.73 -4.23
CA SER A 351 12.66 9.56 -5.08
C SER A 351 13.79 9.36 -6.08
N ASN A 352 13.82 8.20 -6.75
CA ASN A 352 14.65 8.07 -7.93
C ASN A 352 14.12 8.97 -9.04
N THR A 353 15.02 9.74 -9.66
CA THR A 353 14.69 10.64 -10.78
C THR A 353 14.48 9.89 -12.10
N THR A 354 14.79 8.60 -12.13
CA THR A 354 14.63 7.72 -13.29
C THR A 354 14.05 6.36 -12.86
N GLY A 355 13.65 5.55 -13.84
CA GLY A 355 13.15 4.19 -13.59
C GLY A 355 11.79 4.16 -12.89
N THR A 356 11.70 3.46 -11.76
CA THR A 356 10.44 3.20 -11.04
C THR A 356 10.10 4.20 -9.94
N GLY A 357 10.96 5.20 -9.67
CA GLY A 357 10.80 6.11 -8.54
C GLY A 357 9.47 6.86 -8.52
N MET A 358 9.11 7.51 -9.63
CA MET A 358 7.84 8.23 -9.76
C MET A 358 6.62 7.31 -9.75
N ARG A 359 6.79 6.07 -10.21
CA ARG A 359 5.70 5.07 -10.17
C ARG A 359 5.33 4.69 -8.74
N ALA A 360 6.26 4.75 -7.78
CA ALA A 360 5.96 4.50 -6.38
C ALA A 360 4.90 5.46 -5.82
N LEU A 361 4.95 6.73 -6.23
CA LEU A 361 3.96 7.75 -5.85
C LEU A 361 2.57 7.40 -6.38
N VAL A 362 2.50 6.98 -7.65
CA VAL A 362 1.26 6.49 -8.27
C VAL A 362 0.72 5.26 -7.54
N ARG A 363 1.60 4.31 -7.17
CA ARG A 363 1.20 3.10 -6.43
C ARG A 363 0.66 3.38 -5.04
N ALA A 364 1.18 4.39 -4.34
CA ALA A 364 0.61 4.80 -3.07
C ALA A 364 -0.84 5.30 -3.24
N ARG A 365 -1.09 6.11 -4.28
CA ARG A 365 -2.44 6.59 -4.61
C ARG A 365 -3.39 5.44 -4.98
N GLU A 366 -2.93 4.49 -5.80
CA GLU A 366 -3.71 3.30 -6.17
C GLU A 366 -4.09 2.45 -4.94
N GLN A 367 -3.32 2.53 -3.85
CA GLN A 367 -3.61 1.87 -2.58
C GLN A 367 -4.47 2.73 -1.62
N GLY A 368 -5.05 3.83 -2.10
CA GLY A 368 -5.92 4.70 -1.31
C GLY A 368 -5.18 5.62 -0.33
N LEU A 369 -3.85 5.76 -0.48
CA LEU A 369 -3.03 6.66 0.34
C LEU A 369 -2.89 8.02 -0.35
N VAL A 370 -2.57 9.06 0.43
CA VAL A 370 -2.16 10.36 -0.11
C VAL A 370 -0.63 10.34 -0.27
N PRO A 371 -0.08 10.22 -1.49
CA PRO A 371 1.37 10.31 -1.68
C PRO A 371 1.84 11.73 -1.39
N VAL A 372 2.87 11.85 -0.55
CA VAL A 372 3.56 13.11 -0.25
C VAL A 372 5.03 12.93 -0.61
N LEU A 373 5.54 13.73 -1.54
CA LEU A 373 6.96 13.79 -1.86
C LEU A 373 7.59 14.95 -1.09
N VAL A 374 8.48 14.64 -0.15
CA VAL A 374 9.33 15.62 0.51
C VAL A 374 10.62 15.74 -0.29
N THR A 375 10.88 16.91 -0.86
CA THR A 375 12.02 17.15 -1.77
C THR A 375 12.59 18.56 -1.61
N GLU A 376 13.90 18.70 -1.81
CA GLU A 376 14.55 20.02 -1.87
C GLU A 376 14.19 20.77 -3.16
N ASP A 377 14.11 20.03 -4.26
CA ASP A 377 13.95 20.55 -5.61
C ASP A 377 12.98 19.67 -6.41
N PRO A 378 11.71 20.09 -6.52
CA PRO A 378 10.70 19.37 -7.30
C PRO A 378 11.03 19.28 -8.80
N SER A 379 11.83 20.20 -9.34
CA SER A 379 12.12 20.25 -10.78
C SER A 379 12.97 19.07 -11.27
N ARG A 380 13.63 18.35 -10.35
CA ARG A 380 14.39 17.11 -10.60
C ARG A 380 13.51 15.96 -11.11
N TYR A 381 12.21 16.02 -10.88
CA TYR A 381 11.29 14.92 -11.10
C TYR A 381 10.40 15.15 -12.32
N ARG A 382 10.81 14.58 -13.46
CA ARG A 382 9.98 14.56 -14.68
C ARG A 382 8.70 13.75 -14.42
N GLY A 383 7.55 14.28 -14.80
CA GLY A 383 6.27 13.60 -14.64
C GLY A 383 5.68 13.65 -13.22
N LEU A 384 6.13 14.58 -12.36
CA LEU A 384 5.68 14.68 -10.96
C LEU A 384 4.20 15.05 -10.84
N ALA A 385 3.70 15.98 -11.65
CA ALA A 385 2.32 16.43 -11.59
C ALA A 385 1.32 15.27 -11.85
N GLU A 386 1.68 14.38 -12.78
CA GLU A 386 0.89 13.23 -13.21
C GLU A 386 0.77 12.15 -12.12
N THR A 387 1.70 12.15 -11.15
CA THR A 387 1.63 11.22 -10.02
C THR A 387 0.49 11.54 -9.06
N GLY A 388 0.02 12.78 -9.03
CA GLY A 388 -0.93 13.27 -8.02
C GLY A 388 -0.34 13.33 -6.60
N ALA A 389 0.99 13.33 -6.47
CA ALA A 389 1.65 13.52 -5.19
C ALA A 389 1.57 14.97 -4.71
N GLN A 390 1.31 15.15 -3.43
CA GLN A 390 1.52 16.43 -2.76
C GLN A 390 3.03 16.66 -2.64
N VAL A 391 3.48 17.87 -2.94
CA VAL A 391 4.90 18.22 -2.92
C VAL A 391 5.17 19.11 -1.71
N VAL A 392 6.06 18.65 -0.84
CA VAL A 392 6.51 19.40 0.33
C VAL A 392 7.96 19.75 0.13
N ARG A 393 8.26 21.05 0.02
CA ARG A 393 9.63 21.51 -0.14
C ARG A 393 10.33 21.59 1.21
N ALA A 394 11.46 20.92 1.37
CA ALA A 394 12.27 20.95 2.58
C ALA A 394 13.75 20.72 2.24
N ASP A 395 14.67 21.24 3.06
CA ASP A 395 16.07 20.86 2.97
C ASP A 395 16.19 19.37 3.34
N THR A 396 16.51 18.54 2.34
CA THR A 396 16.60 17.09 2.51
C THR A 396 17.98 16.61 2.98
N ALA A 397 18.94 17.53 3.15
CA ALA A 397 20.21 17.28 3.83
C ALA A 397 20.12 17.57 5.35
N ASP A 398 19.22 18.46 5.77
CA ASP A 398 18.96 18.77 7.18
C ASP A 398 17.94 17.81 7.82
N ALA A 399 18.37 17.07 8.84
CA ALA A 399 17.53 16.09 9.52
C ALA A 399 16.36 16.71 10.31
N ALA A 400 16.52 17.91 10.87
CA ALA A 400 15.49 18.61 11.62
C ALA A 400 14.44 19.22 10.68
N ALA A 401 14.88 19.78 9.54
CA ALA A 401 13.99 20.25 8.49
C ALA A 401 13.13 19.10 7.93
N LEU A 402 13.75 17.96 7.63
CA LEU A 402 13.03 16.74 7.24
C LEU A 402 12.02 16.29 8.31
N ALA A 403 12.44 16.17 9.58
CA ALA A 403 11.56 15.75 10.66
C ALA A 403 10.34 16.68 10.82
N THR A 404 10.54 17.98 10.67
CA THR A 404 9.46 18.98 10.72
C THR A 404 8.51 18.83 9.54
N ALA A 405 9.05 18.71 8.32
CA ALA A 405 8.26 18.56 7.11
C ALA A 405 7.41 17.28 7.12
N VAL A 406 7.99 16.16 7.58
CA VAL A 406 7.30 14.87 7.73
C VAL A 406 6.30 14.90 8.88
N GLY A 407 6.65 15.49 10.03
CA GLY A 407 5.76 15.58 11.20
C GLY A 407 4.49 16.38 10.94
N ALA A 408 4.52 17.32 10.00
CA ALA A 408 3.34 18.08 9.56
C ALA A 408 2.34 17.22 8.73
N GLN A 409 2.74 16.05 8.25
CA GLN A 409 1.95 15.21 7.34
C GLN A 409 0.99 14.26 8.09
N THR A 410 0.03 14.79 8.83
CA THR A 410 -0.89 13.98 9.65
C THR A 410 -2.28 13.79 8.99
N PRO A 411 -2.91 12.60 9.11
CA PRO A 411 -2.38 11.38 9.70
C PRO A 411 -1.33 10.71 8.79
N LEU A 412 -0.21 10.26 9.36
CA LEU A 412 0.81 9.49 8.63
C LEU A 412 0.37 8.04 8.45
N ALA A 413 0.63 7.49 7.26
CA ALA A 413 0.44 6.07 6.94
C ALA A 413 1.76 5.30 6.91
N GLY A 414 2.87 5.96 6.60
CA GLY A 414 4.18 5.34 6.42
C GLY A 414 5.19 6.32 5.84
N ILE A 415 6.48 6.00 5.99
CA ILE A 415 7.60 6.81 5.49
C ILE A 415 8.55 5.88 4.74
N THR A 416 8.92 6.22 3.51
CA THR A 416 9.86 5.44 2.72
C THR A 416 10.68 6.32 1.76
N THR A 417 11.54 5.70 0.97
CA THR A 417 12.17 6.31 -0.20
C THR A 417 12.41 5.25 -1.26
N THR A 418 12.52 5.67 -2.52
CA THR A 418 13.08 4.81 -3.58
C THR A 418 14.54 5.12 -3.88
N SER A 419 15.09 6.19 -3.29
CA SER A 419 16.43 6.72 -3.58
C SER A 419 17.52 6.15 -2.67
N ASP A 420 18.62 5.69 -3.25
CA ASP A 420 19.84 5.27 -2.54
C ASP A 420 20.29 6.26 -1.47
N PHE A 421 20.32 7.53 -1.87
CA PHE A 421 20.92 8.63 -1.12
C PHE A 421 20.14 8.95 0.16
N TYR A 422 18.85 8.62 0.20
CA TYR A 422 17.95 8.99 1.29
C TYR A 422 17.47 7.80 2.12
N THR A 423 17.95 6.58 1.84
CA THR A 423 17.57 5.36 2.58
C THR A 423 17.80 5.49 4.08
N ILE A 424 18.96 6.05 4.50
CA ILE A 424 19.29 6.25 5.92
C ILE A 424 18.35 7.29 6.56
N ALA A 425 18.09 8.40 5.87
CA ALA A 425 17.23 9.48 6.37
C ALA A 425 15.77 8.99 6.54
N ALA A 426 15.21 8.36 5.49
CA ALA A 426 13.88 7.78 5.52
C ALA A 426 13.73 6.74 6.63
N THR A 427 14.72 5.87 6.82
CA THR A 427 14.73 4.84 7.88
C THR A 427 14.72 5.46 9.28
N ARG A 428 15.48 6.53 9.50
CA ARG A 428 15.50 7.26 10.79
C ARG A 428 14.13 7.89 11.08
N LEU A 429 13.54 8.54 10.09
CA LEU A 429 12.22 9.18 10.21
C LEU A 429 11.11 8.15 10.46
N ALA A 430 11.12 7.04 9.70
CA ALA A 430 10.20 5.92 9.90
C ALA A 430 10.31 5.35 11.32
N SER A 431 11.54 5.08 11.78
CA SER A 431 11.79 4.56 13.13
C SER A 431 11.30 5.54 14.22
N ALA A 432 11.59 6.83 14.06
CA ALA A 432 11.18 7.87 15.01
C ALA A 432 9.65 8.05 15.07
N ALA A 433 8.95 7.83 13.95
CA ALA A 433 7.50 7.89 13.85
C ALA A 433 6.80 6.56 14.20
N GLY A 434 7.55 5.52 14.59
CA GLY A 434 6.98 4.21 14.98
C GLY A 434 6.55 3.32 13.81
N PHE A 435 6.99 3.61 12.58
CA PHE A 435 6.74 2.76 11.41
C PHE A 435 7.81 1.67 11.25
N PRO A 436 7.50 0.56 10.55
CA PRO A 436 8.47 -0.49 10.28
C PRO A 436 9.71 0.04 9.56
N ALA A 437 10.88 -0.26 10.12
CA ALA A 437 12.16 0.19 9.59
C ALA A 437 13.29 -0.75 10.06
N ASN A 438 14.31 -0.92 9.21
CA ASN A 438 15.56 -1.54 9.65
C ASN A 438 16.28 -0.63 10.65
N PRO A 439 17.20 -1.17 11.48
CA PRO A 439 18.11 -0.32 12.24
C PRO A 439 18.89 0.63 11.31
N PRO A 440 18.91 1.96 11.54
CA PRO A 440 19.61 2.89 10.66
C PRO A 440 21.09 2.55 10.42
N GLN A 441 21.73 1.95 11.42
CA GLN A 441 23.09 1.43 11.33
C GLN A 441 23.26 0.25 10.36
N ALA A 442 22.24 -0.60 10.20
CA ALA A 442 22.24 -1.68 9.21
C ALA A 442 22.16 -1.11 7.80
N VAL A 443 21.26 -0.15 7.57
CA VAL A 443 21.15 0.57 6.29
C VAL A 443 22.45 1.31 5.96
N ALA A 444 23.04 1.99 6.94
CA ALA A 444 24.33 2.67 6.78
C ALA A 444 25.51 1.73 6.50
N ARG A 445 25.50 0.50 7.05
CA ARG A 445 26.49 -0.52 6.71
C ARG A 445 26.41 -0.90 5.23
N CYS A 446 25.21 -1.01 4.67
CA CYS A 446 25.01 -1.42 3.28
C CYS A 446 25.42 -0.32 2.29
N ARG A 447 25.09 0.95 2.60
CA ARG A 447 25.42 2.11 1.76
C ARG A 447 26.92 2.39 1.62
N ASP A 448 27.71 1.92 2.56
CA ASP A 448 29.17 2.05 2.58
C ASP A 448 29.82 0.69 2.32
N LYS A 449 30.31 0.50 1.10
CA LYS A 449 30.94 -0.75 0.66
C LYS A 449 32.08 -1.18 1.58
N SER A 450 32.84 -0.24 2.17
CA SER A 450 33.91 -0.58 3.12
C SER A 450 33.37 -1.23 4.40
N ARG A 451 32.20 -0.78 4.89
CA ARG A 451 31.52 -1.36 6.05
C ARG A 451 30.88 -2.69 5.72
N THR A 452 30.28 -2.80 4.53
CA THR A 452 29.79 -4.08 4.00
C THR A 452 30.91 -5.12 4.03
N ARG A 453 32.07 -4.82 3.44
CA ARG A 453 33.18 -5.76 3.39
C ARG A 453 33.66 -6.22 4.77
N ARG A 454 33.85 -5.28 5.70
CA ARG A 454 34.21 -5.59 7.10
C ARG A 454 33.15 -6.42 7.82
N ALA A 455 31.86 -6.25 7.50
CA ALA A 455 30.79 -7.06 8.06
C ALA A 455 30.81 -8.49 7.52
N LEU A 456 31.02 -8.66 6.21
CA LEU A 456 31.15 -9.97 5.58
C LEU A 456 32.40 -10.73 6.08
N THR A 457 33.52 -10.02 6.33
CA THR A 457 34.73 -10.64 6.90
C THR A 457 34.42 -11.24 8.28
N ARG A 458 33.75 -10.48 9.15
CA ARG A 458 33.37 -10.96 10.50
C ARG A 458 32.40 -12.13 10.45
N ALA A 459 31.57 -12.21 9.42
CA ALA A 459 30.61 -13.29 9.21
C ALA A 459 31.20 -14.50 8.46
N GLY A 460 32.45 -14.44 8.00
CA GLY A 460 33.07 -15.51 7.21
C GLY A 460 32.40 -15.71 5.84
N LEU A 461 31.81 -14.67 5.26
CA LEU A 461 31.09 -14.74 3.98
C LEU A 461 32.02 -14.43 2.80
N ALA A 462 31.80 -15.15 1.70
CA ALA A 462 32.57 -15.00 0.46
C ALA A 462 32.38 -13.60 -0.15
N GLN A 463 33.51 -12.92 -0.38
CA GLN A 463 33.61 -11.56 -0.90
C GLN A 463 34.97 -11.41 -1.62
N PRO A 464 35.15 -10.41 -2.51
CA PRO A 464 36.46 -10.16 -3.11
C PRO A 464 37.49 -9.76 -2.04
N LEU A 465 38.77 -10.07 -2.30
CA LEU A 465 39.86 -9.39 -1.58
C LEU A 465 39.71 -7.88 -1.78
N PHE A 466 39.92 -7.10 -0.72
CA PHE A 466 39.70 -5.67 -0.76
C PHE A 466 40.67 -4.92 0.15
N ALA A 467 40.98 -3.68 -0.25
CA ALA A 467 41.66 -2.69 0.56
C ALA A 467 40.89 -1.36 0.50
N VAL A 468 40.92 -0.60 1.60
CA VAL A 468 40.28 0.71 1.70
C VAL A 468 41.36 1.77 1.77
N VAL A 469 41.28 2.73 0.85
CA VAL A 469 42.26 3.81 0.68
C VAL A 469 41.58 5.14 0.99
N GLU A 470 42.17 5.91 1.92
CA GLU A 470 41.75 7.29 2.24
C GLU A 470 42.77 8.33 1.76
N ARG A 471 44.00 7.92 1.44
CA ARG A 471 45.07 8.80 0.96
C ARG A 471 45.79 8.13 -0.19
N ILE A 472 46.24 8.93 -1.15
CA ILE A 472 46.90 8.43 -2.36
C ILE A 472 48.16 7.61 -2.05
N GLY A 473 48.90 7.95 -0.99
CA GLY A 473 50.11 7.21 -0.58
C GLY A 473 49.84 5.78 -0.11
N ASP A 474 48.60 5.43 0.22
CA ASP A 474 48.24 4.09 0.70
C ASP A 474 47.89 3.13 -0.45
N VAL A 475 47.84 3.61 -1.72
CA VAL A 475 47.45 2.79 -2.89
C VAL A 475 48.45 1.68 -3.18
N ALA A 476 49.76 1.94 -3.06
CA ALA A 476 50.78 0.93 -3.35
C ALA A 476 50.63 -0.30 -2.45
N GLY A 477 50.51 -0.10 -1.13
CA GLY A 477 50.30 -1.19 -0.18
C GLY A 477 48.94 -1.89 -0.38
N ALA A 478 47.91 -1.15 -0.79
CA ALA A 478 46.63 -1.74 -1.15
C ALA A 478 46.75 -2.69 -2.36
N LEU A 479 47.49 -2.30 -3.40
CA LEU A 479 47.74 -3.13 -4.58
C LEU A 479 48.57 -4.38 -4.26
N GLU A 480 49.54 -4.29 -3.34
CA GLU A 480 50.29 -5.46 -2.87
C GLU A 480 49.38 -6.50 -2.20
N SER A 481 48.37 -6.05 -1.47
CA SER A 481 47.43 -6.93 -0.76
C SER A 481 46.34 -7.54 -1.64
N VAL A 482 45.89 -6.82 -2.67
CA VAL A 482 44.75 -7.20 -3.52
C VAL A 482 45.18 -7.86 -4.84
N GLY A 483 46.29 -7.41 -5.42
CA GLY A 483 46.78 -7.84 -6.72
C GLY A 483 46.15 -7.11 -7.91
N LEU A 484 46.70 -7.36 -9.11
CA LEU A 484 46.21 -6.86 -10.39
C LEU A 484 45.80 -8.03 -11.32
N PRO A 485 44.86 -7.80 -12.26
CA PRO A 485 44.06 -6.58 -12.42
C PRO A 485 43.05 -6.39 -11.27
N CYS A 486 42.71 -5.14 -10.96
CA CYS A 486 41.84 -4.77 -9.83
C CYS A 486 40.69 -3.85 -10.25
N VAL A 487 39.63 -3.81 -9.45
CA VAL A 487 38.52 -2.87 -9.59
C VAL A 487 38.70 -1.75 -8.57
N VAL A 488 38.82 -0.51 -9.05
CA VAL A 488 38.91 0.69 -8.22
C VAL A 488 37.57 1.41 -8.26
N LYS A 489 36.97 1.65 -7.09
CA LYS A 489 35.62 2.24 -6.97
C LYS A 489 35.44 3.07 -5.69
N PRO A 490 34.50 4.03 -5.66
CA PRO A 490 34.19 4.75 -4.43
C PRO A 490 33.50 3.83 -3.40
N ALA A 491 33.69 4.12 -2.11
CA ALA A 491 33.05 3.39 -1.02
C ALA A 491 31.53 3.62 -0.95
N GLU A 492 31.08 4.80 -1.36
CA GLU A 492 29.68 5.21 -1.39
C GLU A 492 29.34 5.73 -2.80
N GLY A 493 28.13 5.48 -3.29
CA GLY A 493 27.72 5.89 -4.63
C GLY A 493 26.42 5.22 -5.11
N SER A 494 26.11 5.37 -6.39
CA SER A 494 25.03 4.67 -7.10
C SER A 494 25.38 4.54 -8.60
N ALA A 495 24.62 3.73 -9.33
CA ALA A 495 24.69 3.58 -10.79
C ALA A 495 26.08 3.23 -11.38
N SER A 496 26.91 2.49 -10.63
CA SER A 496 28.29 2.15 -11.01
C SER A 496 29.20 3.37 -11.25
N GLU A 497 28.82 4.54 -10.73
CA GLU A 497 29.59 5.76 -10.90
C GLU A 497 31.00 5.61 -10.31
N GLY A 498 32.02 5.88 -11.13
CA GLY A 498 33.41 5.82 -10.70
C GLY A 498 33.97 4.43 -10.50
N VAL A 499 33.28 3.37 -10.92
CA VAL A 499 33.80 1.99 -10.93
C VAL A 499 34.65 1.78 -12.17
N ARG A 500 35.90 1.32 -12.02
CA ARG A 500 36.81 1.08 -13.15
C ARG A 500 37.69 -0.14 -12.94
N LEU A 501 37.87 -0.95 -13.99
CA LEU A 501 38.94 -1.94 -14.10
C LEU A 501 40.28 -1.25 -14.35
N CYS A 502 41.28 -1.56 -13.52
CA CYS A 502 42.64 -1.09 -13.64
C CYS A 502 43.58 -2.30 -13.81
N GLU A 503 44.29 -2.33 -14.93
CA GLU A 503 45.22 -3.41 -15.27
C GLU A 503 46.64 -3.12 -14.79
N THR A 504 46.97 -1.84 -14.58
CA THR A 504 48.29 -1.40 -14.13
C THR A 504 48.24 -0.63 -12.81
N PRO A 505 49.35 -0.57 -12.04
CA PRO A 505 49.43 0.24 -10.82
C PRO A 505 49.19 1.73 -11.08
N ALA A 506 49.64 2.23 -12.24
CA ALA A 506 49.45 3.63 -12.64
C ALA A 506 47.97 3.94 -12.85
N GLU A 507 47.24 3.10 -13.59
CA GLU A 507 45.79 3.27 -13.78
C GLU A 507 45.02 3.26 -12.47
N ALA A 508 45.37 2.34 -11.56
CA ALA A 508 44.72 2.25 -10.24
C ALA A 508 45.00 3.50 -9.39
N SER A 509 46.25 3.99 -9.40
CA SER A 509 46.65 5.19 -8.67
C SER A 509 46.00 6.45 -9.21
N ASP A 510 45.98 6.63 -10.53
CA ASP A 510 45.36 7.79 -11.18
C ASP A 510 43.85 7.84 -10.92
N HIS A 511 43.18 6.68 -11.03
CA HIS A 511 41.74 6.61 -10.79
C HIS A 511 41.41 6.78 -9.29
N ALA A 512 42.20 6.22 -8.38
CA ALA A 512 42.04 6.47 -6.95
C ALA A 512 42.25 7.96 -6.60
N ALA A 513 43.25 8.62 -7.19
CA ALA A 513 43.48 10.05 -7.01
C ALA A 513 42.29 10.90 -7.47
N LEU A 514 41.65 10.53 -8.59
CA LEU A 514 40.45 11.18 -9.08
C LEU A 514 39.29 11.05 -8.08
N LEU A 515 39.05 9.84 -7.58
CA LEU A 515 37.96 9.57 -6.63
C LEU A 515 38.18 10.23 -5.27
N LEU A 516 39.42 10.27 -4.77
CA LEU A 516 39.77 10.90 -3.49
C LEU A 516 39.59 12.42 -3.49
N ARG A 517 39.53 13.07 -4.66
CA ARG A 517 39.24 14.51 -4.78
C ARG A 517 37.75 14.85 -4.68
N ARG A 518 36.86 13.86 -4.78
CA ARG A 518 35.41 14.08 -4.77
C ARG A 518 34.90 14.33 -3.35
N THR A 519 34.38 15.53 -3.11
CA THR A 519 33.83 15.93 -1.80
C THR A 519 32.31 15.90 -1.75
N HIS A 520 31.63 15.76 -2.90
CA HIS A 520 30.17 15.68 -2.99
C HIS A 520 29.74 14.57 -3.95
N ASN A 521 28.54 14.02 -3.75
CA ASN A 521 27.93 13.07 -4.67
C ASN A 521 27.07 13.78 -5.75
N VAL A 522 26.49 13.01 -6.67
CA VAL A 522 25.62 13.52 -7.76
C VAL A 522 24.32 14.20 -7.29
N ARG A 523 24.02 14.17 -5.98
CA ARG A 523 22.92 14.90 -5.35
C ARG A 523 23.39 16.15 -4.61
N GLY A 524 24.68 16.52 -4.73
CA GLY A 524 25.27 17.64 -4.02
C GLY A 524 25.46 17.39 -2.51
N GLN A 525 25.28 16.16 -2.03
CA GLN A 525 25.47 15.85 -0.61
C GLN A 525 26.96 15.66 -0.32
N PRO A 526 27.46 16.15 0.83
CA PRO A 526 28.85 15.98 1.20
C PRO A 526 29.17 14.49 1.42
N ILE A 527 30.32 14.06 0.89
CA ILE A 527 30.85 12.71 1.08
C ILE A 527 32.24 12.79 1.68
N ARG A 528 32.60 11.77 2.48
CA ARG A 528 33.99 11.54 2.88
C ARG A 528 34.66 10.67 1.83
N PRO A 529 35.64 11.18 1.06
CA PRO A 529 36.26 10.42 -0.01
C PRO A 529 36.94 9.17 0.54
N ARG A 530 36.50 8.01 0.07
CA ARG A 530 37.06 6.70 0.39
C ARG A 530 36.99 5.83 -0.85
N VAL A 531 38.10 5.18 -1.17
CA VAL A 531 38.23 4.32 -2.35
C VAL A 531 38.40 2.88 -1.90
N LEU A 532 37.71 1.96 -2.57
CA LEU A 532 37.98 0.54 -2.48
C LEU A 532 38.79 0.12 -3.70
N ILE A 533 39.83 -0.66 -3.44
CA ILE A 533 40.54 -1.45 -4.43
C ILE A 533 40.16 -2.90 -4.17
N GLU A 534 39.55 -3.56 -5.15
CA GLU A 534 39.04 -4.93 -5.02
C GLU A 534 39.60 -5.86 -6.08
N GLN A 535 39.70 -7.14 -5.73
CA GLN A 535 40.00 -8.21 -6.68
C GLN A 535 38.98 -8.22 -7.82
N LEU A 536 39.47 -8.35 -9.06
CA LEU A 536 38.60 -8.64 -10.18
C LEU A 536 38.00 -10.05 -10.03
N LEU A 537 36.68 -10.12 -9.87
CA LEU A 537 35.96 -11.38 -9.87
C LEU A 537 35.71 -11.83 -11.32
N ALA A 538 36.04 -13.09 -11.65
CA ALA A 538 35.69 -13.71 -12.92
C ALA A 538 34.39 -14.52 -12.76
N GLY A 539 33.50 -14.43 -13.75
CA GLY A 539 32.22 -15.15 -13.74
C GLY A 539 31.01 -14.29 -14.12
N ALA A 540 29.84 -14.92 -14.20
CA ALA A 540 28.58 -14.27 -14.54
C ALA A 540 28.03 -13.49 -13.33
N GLU A 541 27.38 -12.36 -13.59
CA GLU A 541 26.82 -11.48 -12.56
C GLU A 541 25.29 -11.59 -12.51
N PHE A 542 24.78 -11.66 -11.29
CA PHE A 542 23.37 -11.77 -10.98
C PHE A 542 23.01 -10.76 -9.90
N SER A 543 21.73 -10.46 -9.78
CA SER A 543 21.18 -9.89 -8.55
C SER A 543 20.07 -10.76 -8.00
N VAL A 544 20.03 -10.88 -6.68
CA VAL A 544 18.97 -11.59 -5.95
C VAL A 544 18.06 -10.54 -5.34
N GLU A 545 16.80 -10.55 -5.78
CA GLU A 545 15.77 -9.62 -5.32
C GLU A 545 15.05 -10.24 -4.13
N THR A 546 15.05 -9.54 -3.00
CA THR A 546 14.53 -10.09 -1.74
C THR A 546 13.61 -9.10 -1.02
N MET A 547 12.74 -9.62 -0.16
CA MET A 547 11.95 -8.86 0.80
C MET A 547 12.12 -9.47 2.19
N GLY A 548 12.64 -8.70 3.14
CA GLY A 548 12.72 -9.10 4.55
C GLY A 548 11.37 -8.95 5.26
N LEU A 549 10.98 -9.94 6.07
CA LEU A 549 9.71 -10.00 6.81
C LEU A 549 9.95 -10.20 8.32
N GLY A 550 10.99 -9.60 8.87
CA GLY A 550 11.45 -9.81 10.24
C GLY A 550 12.55 -10.86 10.28
N ASP A 551 12.27 -12.03 10.84
CA ASP A 551 13.26 -13.11 10.94
C ASP A 551 13.45 -13.89 9.62
N ASP A 552 12.50 -13.74 8.69
CA ASP A 552 12.51 -14.38 7.38
C ASP A 552 12.91 -13.44 6.25
N VAL A 553 13.51 -14.02 5.20
CA VAL A 553 13.82 -13.34 3.94
C VAL A 553 13.18 -14.12 2.79
N VAL A 554 12.29 -13.46 2.05
CA VAL A 554 11.66 -14.04 0.87
C VAL A 554 12.47 -13.65 -0.36
N CYS A 555 12.97 -14.64 -1.10
CA CYS A 555 13.56 -14.43 -2.42
C CYS A 555 12.46 -14.33 -3.47
N LEU A 556 12.35 -13.17 -4.11
CA LEU A 556 11.38 -12.87 -5.16
C LEU A 556 11.86 -13.40 -6.52
N GLY A 557 13.17 -13.49 -6.70
CA GLY A 557 13.80 -14.13 -7.83
C GLY A 557 15.23 -13.66 -8.03
N ILE A 558 15.86 -14.21 -9.07
CA ILE A 558 17.23 -13.87 -9.45
C ILE A 558 17.18 -13.23 -10.82
N THR A 559 17.85 -12.09 -10.98
CA THR A 559 17.98 -11.36 -12.23
C THR A 559 19.38 -11.61 -12.80
N ALA A 560 19.47 -12.03 -14.06
CA ALA A 560 20.75 -12.09 -14.78
C ALA A 560 21.14 -10.69 -15.26
N LYS A 561 22.40 -10.30 -15.05
CA LYS A 561 22.93 -8.99 -15.44
C LYS A 561 23.75 -9.14 -16.71
N ARG A 562 23.51 -8.26 -17.69
CA ARG A 562 24.36 -8.12 -18.87
C ARG A 562 25.24 -6.89 -18.70
N LEU A 563 26.55 -7.10 -18.65
CA LEU A 563 27.52 -6.02 -18.53
C LEU A 563 28.12 -5.69 -19.89
N GLY A 564 28.45 -4.42 -20.08
CA GLY A 564 29.24 -3.93 -21.20
C GLY A 564 30.72 -4.30 -21.03
N PRO A 565 31.53 -4.02 -22.06
CA PRO A 565 32.95 -4.33 -22.01
C PRO A 565 33.67 -3.54 -20.90
N PRO A 566 34.81 -4.06 -20.39
CA PRO A 566 35.70 -3.29 -19.54
C PRO A 566 36.15 -1.98 -20.23
N PRO A 567 36.53 -0.95 -19.47
CA PRO A 567 36.80 -1.01 -18.02
C PRO A 567 35.63 -0.60 -17.11
N TRP A 568 34.44 -0.27 -17.63
CA TRP A 568 33.41 0.45 -16.87
C TRP A 568 32.26 -0.40 -16.32
N PHE A 569 32.14 -1.66 -16.75
CA PHE A 569 31.10 -2.60 -16.28
C PHE A 569 29.66 -2.04 -16.36
N VAL A 570 29.37 -1.22 -17.38
CA VAL A 570 28.03 -0.61 -17.52
C VAL A 570 27.02 -1.68 -17.83
N GLU A 571 25.94 -1.77 -17.05
CA GLU A 571 24.86 -2.71 -17.36
C GLU A 571 24.18 -2.30 -18.67
N THR A 572 24.15 -3.23 -19.62
CA THR A 572 23.53 -3.07 -20.94
C THR A 572 22.16 -3.75 -21.01
N GLY A 573 21.80 -4.56 -20.02
CA GLY A 573 20.50 -5.18 -19.91
C GLY A 573 20.35 -6.14 -18.73
N HIS A 574 19.13 -6.63 -18.55
CA HIS A 574 18.77 -7.59 -17.50
C HIS A 574 17.81 -8.64 -18.04
N HIS A 575 17.79 -9.81 -17.40
CA HIS A 575 16.82 -10.87 -17.67
C HIS A 575 16.29 -11.45 -16.36
N PHE A 576 14.97 -11.61 -16.26
CA PHE A 576 14.29 -12.14 -15.09
C PHE A 576 13.17 -13.13 -15.47
N PRO A 577 13.06 -14.29 -14.80
CA PRO A 577 14.06 -14.86 -13.91
C PRO A 577 15.34 -15.23 -14.69
N ALA A 578 16.46 -15.34 -13.96
CA ALA A 578 17.72 -15.85 -14.50
C ALA A 578 17.60 -17.36 -14.81
N PRO A 579 18.13 -17.82 -15.96
CA PRO A 579 18.06 -19.21 -16.40
C PRO A 579 19.10 -20.08 -15.67
N LEU A 580 18.84 -20.37 -14.40
CA LEU A 580 19.79 -21.05 -13.53
C LEU A 580 19.25 -22.42 -13.11
N PRO A 581 20.11 -23.46 -13.05
CA PRO A 581 19.78 -24.70 -12.38
C PRO A 581 19.31 -24.47 -10.94
N ALA A 582 18.40 -25.31 -10.45
CA ALA A 582 17.83 -25.16 -9.10
C ALA A 582 18.90 -25.15 -7.99
N ALA A 583 19.95 -25.96 -8.13
CA ALA A 583 21.08 -25.99 -7.19
C ALA A 583 21.84 -24.64 -7.17
N THR A 584 22.12 -24.07 -8.35
CA THR A 584 22.78 -22.76 -8.46
C THR A 584 21.91 -21.64 -7.89
N ARG A 585 20.59 -21.70 -8.12
CA ARG A 585 19.63 -20.77 -7.49
C ARG A 585 19.69 -20.88 -5.96
N ALA A 586 19.68 -22.09 -5.42
CA ALA A 586 19.70 -22.32 -3.97
C ALA A 586 20.96 -21.73 -3.30
N ILE A 587 22.15 -21.91 -3.88
CA ILE A 587 23.40 -21.37 -3.31
C ILE A 587 23.47 -19.84 -3.38
N LEU A 588 22.91 -19.22 -4.43
CA LEU A 588 22.83 -17.76 -4.54
C LEU A 588 21.87 -17.19 -3.49
N VAL A 589 20.70 -17.81 -3.33
CA VAL A 589 19.71 -17.42 -2.32
C VAL A 589 20.27 -17.59 -0.90
N ASP A 590 20.93 -18.71 -0.61
CA ASP A 590 21.56 -18.94 0.70
C ASP A 590 22.62 -17.88 1.03
N LEU A 591 23.55 -17.61 0.11
CA LEU A 591 24.56 -16.57 0.31
C LEU A 591 23.92 -15.20 0.55
N THR A 592 22.92 -14.82 -0.23
CA THR A 592 22.19 -13.57 -0.07
C THR A 592 21.50 -13.50 1.28
N THR A 593 20.76 -14.54 1.69
CA THR A 593 20.06 -14.56 2.98
C THR A 593 21.03 -14.43 4.16
N ARG A 594 22.15 -15.17 4.15
CA ARG A 594 23.19 -15.05 5.19
C ARG A 594 23.83 -13.66 5.20
N THR A 595 24.01 -13.07 4.03
CA THR A 595 24.54 -11.71 3.86
C THR A 595 23.62 -10.66 4.46
N LEU A 596 22.33 -10.69 4.16
CA LEU A 596 21.34 -9.75 4.71
C LEU A 596 21.27 -9.87 6.22
N LYS A 597 21.28 -11.10 6.76
CA LYS A 597 21.34 -11.36 8.20
C LYS A 597 22.62 -10.80 8.85
N ALA A 598 23.78 -11.01 8.23
CA ALA A 598 25.06 -10.47 8.72
C ALA A 598 25.11 -8.93 8.72
N LEU A 599 24.40 -8.30 7.78
CA LEU A 599 24.28 -6.85 7.70
C LEU A 599 23.20 -6.29 8.64
N GLY A 600 22.31 -7.14 9.15
CA GLY A 600 21.19 -6.78 10.03
C GLY A 600 20.02 -6.17 9.28
N LEU A 601 19.81 -6.57 8.02
CA LEU A 601 18.62 -6.23 7.24
C LEU A 601 17.56 -7.31 7.44
N THR A 602 16.47 -6.94 8.11
CA THR A 602 15.37 -7.84 8.47
C THR A 602 14.05 -7.44 7.84
N LEU A 603 13.90 -6.17 7.43
CA LEU A 603 12.69 -5.64 6.81
C LEU A 603 13.00 -5.02 5.45
N GLY A 604 11.99 -4.84 4.62
CA GLY A 604 12.11 -4.09 3.38
C GLY A 604 12.72 -4.88 2.22
N PRO A 605 12.65 -4.30 1.02
CA PRO A 605 13.31 -4.86 -0.13
C PRO A 605 14.83 -4.72 -0.04
N ALA A 606 15.55 -5.72 -0.52
CA ALA A 606 16.98 -5.63 -0.75
C ALA A 606 17.36 -6.16 -2.14
N HIS A 607 18.22 -5.40 -2.81
CA HIS A 607 18.85 -5.76 -4.08
C HIS A 607 20.30 -6.17 -3.80
N THR A 608 20.61 -7.45 -3.97
CA THR A 608 21.95 -7.98 -3.69
C THR A 608 22.62 -8.46 -4.97
N GLU A 609 23.71 -7.82 -5.37
CA GLU A 609 24.51 -8.20 -6.52
C GLU A 609 25.54 -9.28 -6.11
N VAL A 610 25.59 -10.35 -6.89
CA VAL A 610 26.40 -11.54 -6.64
C VAL A 610 27.07 -11.97 -7.94
N ARG A 611 28.34 -12.34 -7.85
CA ARG A 611 29.09 -12.93 -8.96
C ARG A 611 29.26 -14.42 -8.73
N LEU A 612 28.91 -15.24 -9.71
CA LEU A 612 29.14 -16.68 -9.66
C LEU A 612 30.51 -16.99 -10.25
N THR A 613 31.51 -17.24 -9.40
CA THR A 613 32.87 -17.59 -9.80
C THR A 613 33.06 -19.11 -9.88
N ALA A 614 34.24 -19.56 -10.31
CA ALA A 614 34.58 -20.99 -10.30
C ALA A 614 34.58 -21.60 -8.88
N ASP A 615 34.89 -20.79 -7.87
CA ASP A 615 34.97 -21.20 -6.46
C ASP A 615 33.64 -21.02 -5.71
N GLY A 616 32.60 -20.54 -6.40
CA GLY A 616 31.27 -20.32 -5.85
C GLY A 616 30.79 -18.87 -5.91
N PRO A 617 29.61 -18.58 -5.33
CA PRO A 617 29.04 -17.25 -5.37
C PRO A 617 29.75 -16.29 -4.40
N VAL A 618 29.95 -15.04 -4.85
CA VAL A 618 30.66 -13.99 -4.12
C VAL A 618 29.83 -12.71 -4.13
N VAL A 619 29.63 -12.09 -2.96
CA VAL A 619 28.82 -10.85 -2.86
C VAL A 619 29.58 -9.66 -3.44
N VAL A 620 28.97 -9.00 -4.42
CA VAL A 620 29.48 -7.76 -5.03
C VAL A 620 28.98 -6.55 -4.25
N GLU A 621 27.67 -6.41 -4.07
CA GLU A 621 27.06 -5.24 -3.42
C GLU A 621 25.70 -5.59 -2.81
N VAL A 622 25.29 -4.88 -1.75
CA VAL A 622 23.97 -4.99 -1.13
C VAL A 622 23.35 -3.60 -1.03
N ASN A 623 22.18 -3.43 -1.61
CA ASN A 623 21.41 -2.19 -1.57
C ASN A 623 20.09 -2.42 -0.81
N PRO A 624 19.83 -1.71 0.31
CA PRO A 624 18.64 -1.90 1.16
C PRO A 624 17.41 -1.18 0.59
N ARG A 625 17.13 -1.40 -0.71
CA ARG A 625 16.00 -0.83 -1.45
C ARG A 625 15.68 -1.72 -2.65
N LEU A 626 14.60 -1.39 -3.35
CA LEU A 626 14.30 -1.97 -4.66
C LEU A 626 15.38 -1.64 -5.68
N ALA A 627 15.62 -2.60 -6.58
CA ALA A 627 16.60 -2.53 -7.64
C ALA A 627 16.35 -1.39 -8.64
N GLY A 628 17.46 -0.88 -9.21
CA GLY A 628 17.42 0.07 -10.33
C GLY A 628 17.17 -0.62 -11.68
N GLY A 629 17.34 0.09 -12.79
CA GLY A 629 17.31 -0.52 -14.13
C GLY A 629 15.97 -1.14 -14.53
N LEU A 630 14.87 -0.67 -13.93
CA LEU A 630 13.51 -1.20 -14.11
C LEU A 630 13.34 -2.69 -13.72
N ILE A 631 14.25 -3.25 -12.95
CA ILE A 631 14.14 -4.63 -12.44
C ILE A 631 12.81 -4.87 -11.69
N PRO A 632 12.27 -3.95 -10.86
CA PRO A 632 10.96 -4.16 -10.24
C PRO A 632 9.82 -4.32 -11.25
N GLU A 633 9.92 -3.71 -12.43
CA GLU A 633 8.95 -3.92 -13.51
C GLU A 633 9.12 -5.28 -14.19
N LEU A 634 10.36 -5.77 -14.34
CA LEU A 634 10.61 -7.12 -14.84
C LEU A 634 10.01 -8.17 -13.88
N VAL A 635 10.22 -8.01 -12.58
CA VAL A 635 9.62 -8.88 -11.56
C VAL A 635 8.10 -8.86 -11.66
N ARG A 636 7.48 -7.67 -11.74
CA ARG A 636 6.02 -7.54 -11.87
C ARG A 636 5.47 -8.23 -13.11
N ARG A 637 6.14 -8.11 -14.25
CA ARG A 637 5.70 -8.74 -15.52
C ARG A 637 5.87 -10.25 -15.52
N ALA A 638 6.96 -10.74 -14.94
CA ALA A 638 7.25 -12.16 -14.86
C ALA A 638 6.39 -12.89 -13.83
N THR A 639 6.13 -12.27 -12.67
CA THR A 639 5.53 -12.93 -11.49
C THR A 639 4.16 -12.40 -11.10
N GLY A 640 3.76 -11.23 -11.60
CA GLY A 640 2.58 -10.50 -11.12
C GLY A 640 2.78 -9.73 -9.82
N VAL A 641 3.89 -9.94 -9.10
CA VAL A 641 4.16 -9.27 -7.82
C VAL A 641 4.66 -7.84 -8.05
N ASP A 642 3.86 -6.84 -7.64
CA ASP A 642 4.23 -5.43 -7.71
C ASP A 642 5.10 -5.01 -6.50
N LEU A 643 6.42 -5.04 -6.67
CA LEU A 643 7.34 -4.77 -5.56
C LEU A 643 7.26 -3.34 -5.00
N LEU A 644 6.85 -2.35 -5.81
CA LEU A 644 6.62 -0.99 -5.32
C LEU A 644 5.43 -0.97 -4.37
N ALA A 645 4.34 -1.62 -4.79
CA ALA A 645 3.15 -1.77 -3.98
C ALA A 645 3.45 -2.49 -2.65
N GLN A 646 4.29 -3.53 -2.70
CA GLN A 646 4.67 -4.29 -1.51
C GLN A 646 5.62 -3.53 -0.57
N GLN A 647 6.56 -2.74 -1.09
CA GLN A 647 7.37 -1.84 -0.27
C GLN A 647 6.49 -0.81 0.47
N ILE A 648 5.48 -0.25 -0.21
CA ILE A 648 4.54 0.70 0.38
C ILE A 648 3.67 0.01 1.44
N ALA A 649 3.17 -1.20 1.16
CA ALA A 649 2.41 -1.97 2.13
C ALA A 649 3.20 -2.19 3.44
N GLN A 650 4.47 -2.62 3.32
CA GLN A 650 5.31 -2.85 4.48
C GLN A 650 5.66 -1.56 5.24
N ALA A 651 5.95 -0.47 4.52
CA ALA A 651 6.19 0.84 5.14
C ALA A 651 4.96 1.34 5.94
N CYS A 652 3.77 0.88 5.57
CA CYS A 652 2.52 1.12 6.31
C CYS A 652 2.20 0.10 7.42
N GLY A 653 3.10 -0.84 7.72
CA GLY A 653 2.82 -1.89 8.72
C GLY A 653 1.89 -3.00 8.23
N ARG A 654 1.60 -3.08 6.92
CA ARG A 654 0.85 -4.18 6.33
C ARG A 654 1.80 -5.30 5.91
N VAL A 655 1.29 -6.54 5.92
CA VAL A 655 2.04 -7.71 5.44
C VAL A 655 2.07 -7.67 3.90
N PRO A 656 3.26 -7.72 3.28
CA PRO A 656 3.38 -7.81 1.83
C PRO A 656 2.79 -9.10 1.26
N ASP A 657 2.05 -8.99 0.15
CA ASP A 657 1.66 -10.14 -0.66
C ASP A 657 2.75 -10.39 -1.72
N LEU A 658 3.48 -11.49 -1.54
CA LEU A 658 4.62 -11.86 -2.37
C LEU A 658 4.35 -13.15 -3.17
N VAL A 659 3.09 -13.61 -3.21
CA VAL A 659 2.73 -14.83 -3.94
C VAL A 659 2.71 -14.54 -5.45
N PRO A 660 3.53 -15.24 -6.25
CA PRO A 660 3.48 -15.09 -7.70
C PRO A 660 2.13 -15.51 -8.26
N THR A 661 1.54 -14.66 -9.11
CA THR A 661 0.31 -14.95 -9.86
C THR A 661 0.57 -15.26 -11.33
N LEU A 662 1.80 -15.03 -11.79
CA LEU A 662 2.27 -15.33 -13.14
C LEU A 662 3.55 -16.17 -13.08
N ASN A 663 3.80 -16.92 -14.15
CA ASN A 663 5.04 -17.65 -14.39
C ASN A 663 5.52 -17.36 -15.81
N ARG A 664 6.15 -16.19 -16.00
CA ARG A 664 6.63 -15.70 -17.30
C ARG A 664 8.08 -15.20 -17.20
N HIS A 665 8.65 -14.82 -18.32
CA HIS A 665 9.97 -14.21 -18.42
C HIS A 665 9.85 -12.76 -18.91
N ALA A 666 10.74 -11.91 -18.42
CA ALA A 666 10.84 -10.51 -18.81
C ALA A 666 12.31 -10.07 -18.88
N GLY A 667 12.63 -9.22 -19.84
CA GLY A 667 13.98 -8.73 -20.03
C GLY A 667 14.02 -7.28 -20.52
N ILE A 668 15.19 -6.68 -20.38
CA ILE A 668 15.45 -5.30 -20.80
C ILE A 668 16.81 -5.17 -21.48
N ARG A 669 16.91 -4.27 -22.46
CA ARG A 669 18.14 -3.76 -23.06
C ARG A 669 18.16 -2.24 -22.95
N PHE A 670 19.30 -1.66 -22.60
CA PHE A 670 19.48 -0.21 -22.57
C PHE A 670 19.99 0.30 -23.91
N ILE A 671 19.49 1.47 -24.32
CA ILE A 671 19.93 2.15 -25.53
C ILE A 671 21.16 2.98 -25.16
N LEU A 672 22.30 2.70 -25.79
CA LEU A 672 23.59 3.33 -25.50
C LEU A 672 24.16 3.99 -26.75
N ALA A 673 24.86 5.12 -26.58
CA ALA A 673 25.58 5.73 -27.68
C ALA A 673 26.82 4.89 -28.06
N PRO A 674 26.99 4.49 -29.33
CA PRO A 674 28.14 3.69 -29.75
C PRO A 674 29.44 4.51 -29.86
N ARG A 675 29.34 5.84 -29.95
CA ARG A 675 30.48 6.76 -30.10
C ARG A 675 30.18 8.15 -29.59
N THR A 676 31.23 8.95 -29.40
CA THR A 676 31.13 10.35 -29.00
C THR A 676 30.71 11.24 -30.16
N GLY A 677 29.79 12.17 -29.91
CA GLY A 677 29.38 13.19 -30.88
C GLY A 677 28.11 13.93 -30.44
N ARG A 678 27.38 14.50 -31.39
CA ARG A 678 26.06 15.10 -31.14
C ARG A 678 24.96 14.22 -31.72
N LEU A 679 23.96 13.89 -30.92
CA LEU A 679 22.80 13.12 -31.37
C LEU A 679 22.02 13.95 -32.38
N ARG A 680 21.94 13.52 -33.65
CA ARG A 680 21.14 14.19 -34.68
C ARG A 680 19.71 13.68 -34.66
N ASP A 681 19.55 12.35 -34.65
CA ASP A 681 18.26 11.67 -34.70
C ASP A 681 18.39 10.20 -34.27
N ALA A 682 17.27 9.53 -34.03
CA ALA A 682 17.20 8.10 -33.76
C ALA A 682 16.13 7.43 -34.65
N SER A 683 16.52 6.45 -35.45
CA SER A 683 15.61 5.73 -36.33
C SER A 683 15.24 4.35 -35.79
N GLY A 684 14.12 3.81 -36.27
CA GLY A 684 13.68 2.45 -35.96
C GLY A 684 13.05 2.23 -34.57
N ILE A 685 12.86 3.30 -33.78
CA ILE A 685 12.16 3.24 -32.49
C ILE A 685 10.74 2.64 -32.63
N ASP A 686 9.98 3.08 -33.63
CA ASP A 686 8.63 2.55 -33.88
C ASP A 686 8.63 1.13 -34.46
N VAL A 687 9.72 0.73 -35.13
CA VAL A 687 9.90 -0.65 -35.59
C VAL A 687 10.13 -1.54 -34.37
N ALA A 688 11.03 -1.14 -33.46
CA ALA A 688 11.30 -1.84 -32.21
C ALA A 688 10.02 -2.02 -31.37
N ARG A 689 9.15 -1.01 -31.31
CA ARG A 689 7.84 -1.09 -30.61
C ARG A 689 6.89 -2.14 -31.18
N ARG A 690 7.03 -2.49 -32.47
CA ARG A 690 6.16 -3.45 -33.17
C ARG A 690 6.70 -4.87 -33.18
N VAL A 691 7.92 -5.10 -32.66
CA VAL A 691 8.48 -6.45 -32.55
C VAL A 691 7.61 -7.27 -31.59
N PRO A 692 7.13 -8.46 -31.98
CA PRO A 692 6.37 -9.34 -31.10
C PRO A 692 7.12 -9.61 -29.79
N GLY A 693 6.40 -9.53 -28.66
CA GLY A 693 6.98 -9.69 -27.31
C GLY A 693 7.53 -8.41 -26.69
N VAL A 694 7.75 -7.33 -27.46
CA VAL A 694 8.14 -6.03 -26.91
C VAL A 694 6.95 -5.34 -26.24
N VAL A 695 7.14 -4.90 -25.00
CA VAL A 695 6.09 -4.29 -24.18
C VAL A 695 6.37 -2.84 -23.81
N ASN A 696 7.61 -2.39 -23.93
CA ASN A 696 7.96 -1.00 -23.74
C ASN A 696 9.20 -0.62 -24.53
N VAL A 697 9.15 0.54 -25.19
CA VAL A 697 10.33 1.20 -25.76
C VAL A 697 10.30 2.65 -25.34
N HIS A 698 11.31 3.05 -24.57
CA HIS A 698 11.50 4.42 -24.14
C HIS A 698 12.84 4.93 -24.65
N PHE A 699 12.83 6.09 -25.30
CA PHE A 699 14.01 6.79 -25.74
C PHE A 699 13.92 8.24 -25.23
N SER A 700 14.99 8.71 -24.61
CA SER A 700 15.09 10.03 -23.98
C SER A 700 16.19 10.91 -24.58
N GLY A 701 16.78 10.50 -25.71
CA GLY A 701 17.79 11.29 -26.40
C GLY A 701 17.17 12.50 -27.09
N GLU A 702 17.78 13.67 -26.91
CA GLU A 702 17.34 14.93 -27.51
C GLU A 702 18.25 15.31 -28.71
N PRO A 703 17.69 15.65 -29.89
CA PRO A 703 18.48 16.16 -31.00
C PRO A 703 19.36 17.35 -30.59
N GLY A 704 20.61 17.34 -31.04
CA GLY A 704 21.66 18.30 -30.68
C GLY A 704 22.42 17.98 -29.40
N ALA A 705 21.91 17.09 -28.53
CA ALA A 705 22.55 16.78 -27.25
C ALA A 705 23.90 16.06 -27.43
N PRO A 706 24.92 16.36 -26.61
CA PRO A 706 26.15 15.60 -26.60
C PRO A 706 25.90 14.18 -26.09
N VAL A 707 26.46 13.19 -26.78
CA VAL A 707 26.38 11.78 -26.40
C VAL A 707 27.77 11.14 -26.47
N ALA A 708 28.01 10.15 -25.62
CA ALA A 708 29.25 9.38 -25.58
C ALA A 708 28.98 7.95 -25.08
N PRO A 709 29.88 6.98 -25.36
CA PRO A 709 29.77 5.64 -24.78
C PRO A 709 29.65 5.72 -23.26
N ALA A 710 28.64 5.03 -22.73
CA ALA A 710 28.33 5.09 -21.32
C ALA A 710 29.50 4.56 -20.47
N ARG A 711 29.81 5.27 -19.39
CA ARG A 711 30.78 4.86 -18.35
C ARG A 711 30.12 4.46 -17.04
N ASP A 712 28.82 4.70 -16.93
CA ASP A 712 27.99 4.42 -15.76
C ASP A 712 26.52 4.30 -16.20
N GLY A 713 25.61 4.10 -15.25
CA GLY A 713 24.17 4.01 -15.51
C GLY A 713 23.50 5.31 -15.99
N TYR A 714 24.12 6.47 -15.80
CA TYR A 714 23.56 7.76 -16.21
C TYR A 714 23.76 8.05 -17.70
N GLY A 715 24.70 7.36 -18.36
CA GLY A 715 24.92 7.44 -19.81
C GLY A 715 23.88 6.70 -20.68
N ARG A 716 22.82 6.13 -20.08
CA ARG A 716 21.75 5.39 -20.80
C ARG A 716 20.79 6.37 -21.47
N LEU A 717 20.50 6.18 -22.75
CA LEU A 717 19.60 7.03 -23.55
C LEU A 717 18.16 6.52 -23.62
N GLY A 718 17.88 5.38 -23.00
CA GLY A 718 16.58 4.72 -23.11
C GLY A 718 16.66 3.24 -22.83
N HIS A 719 15.57 2.54 -23.08
CA HIS A 719 15.48 1.09 -22.94
C HIS A 719 14.41 0.46 -23.84
N ILE A 720 14.58 -0.84 -24.07
CA ILE A 720 13.64 -1.74 -24.73
C ILE A 720 13.35 -2.87 -23.75
N MET A 721 12.08 -3.15 -23.48
CA MET A 721 11.62 -4.21 -22.59
C MET A 721 10.74 -5.20 -23.34
N ALA A 722 10.95 -6.48 -23.08
CA ALA A 722 10.16 -7.56 -23.65
C ALA A 722 9.71 -8.55 -22.56
N GLU A 723 8.66 -9.29 -22.85
CA GLU A 723 8.16 -10.39 -22.02
C GLU A 723 7.72 -11.57 -22.90
N GLY A 724 7.77 -12.78 -22.34
CA GLY A 724 7.51 -14.02 -23.07
C GLY A 724 7.31 -15.20 -22.12
N ASP A 725 6.99 -16.36 -22.69
CA ASP A 725 6.72 -17.57 -21.89
C ASP A 725 8.02 -18.29 -21.48
N ASP A 726 9.11 -18.04 -22.21
CA ASP A 726 10.45 -18.54 -21.91
C ASP A 726 11.54 -17.48 -22.17
N GLU A 727 12.77 -17.78 -21.75
CA GLU A 727 13.93 -16.89 -21.92
C GLU A 727 14.26 -16.63 -23.39
N THR A 728 14.14 -17.64 -24.25
CA THR A 728 14.53 -17.56 -25.66
C THR A 728 13.63 -16.56 -26.38
N ALA A 729 12.31 -16.64 -26.19
CA ALA A 729 11.35 -15.70 -26.77
C ALA A 729 11.64 -14.24 -26.35
N VAL A 730 11.99 -14.02 -25.07
CA VAL A 730 12.35 -12.68 -24.58
C VAL A 730 13.65 -12.19 -25.21
N THR A 731 14.66 -13.06 -25.31
CA THR A 731 15.96 -12.71 -25.88
C THR A 731 15.85 -12.39 -27.37
N ASP A 732 15.14 -13.21 -28.14
CA ASP A 732 14.92 -13.00 -29.57
C ASP A 732 14.18 -11.69 -29.83
N ALA A 733 13.13 -11.39 -29.05
CA ALA A 733 12.39 -10.14 -29.16
C ALA A 733 13.29 -8.92 -28.85
N LEU A 734 14.09 -8.99 -27.79
CA LEU A 734 15.01 -7.92 -27.42
C LEU A 734 16.10 -7.70 -28.48
N ASP A 735 16.68 -8.78 -29.01
CA ASP A 735 17.77 -8.71 -29.98
C ASP A 735 17.24 -8.18 -31.33
N ALA A 736 16.07 -8.63 -31.80
CA ALA A 736 15.40 -8.10 -32.98
C ALA A 736 15.03 -6.61 -32.82
N ALA A 737 14.49 -6.22 -31.67
CA ALA A 737 14.12 -4.83 -31.40
C ALA A 737 15.35 -3.92 -31.25
N THR A 738 16.42 -4.40 -30.62
CA THR A 738 17.67 -3.64 -30.49
C THR A 738 18.33 -3.44 -31.86
N ALA A 739 18.32 -4.47 -32.72
CA ALA A 739 18.86 -4.38 -34.07
C ALA A 739 18.10 -3.38 -34.96
N ALA A 740 16.82 -3.11 -34.67
CA ALA A 740 16.04 -2.12 -35.39
C ALA A 740 16.40 -0.67 -35.04
N VAL A 741 16.97 -0.41 -33.86
CA VAL A 741 17.26 0.95 -33.38
C VAL A 741 18.64 1.40 -33.85
N SER A 742 18.70 2.57 -34.49
CA SER A 742 19.96 3.20 -34.91
C SER A 742 20.05 4.66 -34.47
N LEU A 743 21.20 5.03 -33.92
CA LEU A 743 21.49 6.40 -33.47
C LEU A 743 22.34 7.12 -34.52
N LEU A 744 21.81 8.22 -35.06
CA LEU A 744 22.53 9.09 -35.99
C LEU A 744 23.28 10.14 -35.19
N ILE A 745 24.62 10.02 -35.16
CA ILE A 745 25.49 10.89 -34.36
C ILE A 745 26.42 11.67 -35.30
N ASP A 746 26.44 12.99 -35.21
CA ASP A 746 27.37 13.80 -36.01
C ASP A 746 28.76 13.80 -35.36
N SER A 747 29.80 13.91 -36.20
CA SER A 747 31.19 13.96 -35.73
C SER A 747 31.39 15.12 -34.74
N PRO A 748 32.24 14.95 -33.71
CA PRO A 748 32.50 16.04 -32.78
C PRO A 748 33.10 17.23 -33.54
N GLY A 749 32.39 18.37 -33.56
CA GLY A 749 33.00 19.64 -33.98
C GLY A 749 34.23 19.94 -33.12
N ARG A 750 35.14 20.80 -33.60
CA ARG A 750 36.45 21.10 -32.96
C ARG A 750 36.39 21.48 -31.46
N ASP A 751 35.22 21.84 -30.93
CA ASP A 751 35.00 22.14 -29.51
C ASP A 751 34.83 20.93 -28.56
N LEU A 752 34.54 19.71 -29.06
CA LEU A 752 34.20 18.57 -28.20
C LEU A 752 35.40 17.72 -27.75
N ALA A 753 36.63 18.04 -28.19
CA ALA A 753 37.85 17.35 -27.75
C ALA A 753 38.23 17.65 -26.27
N ARG A 754 37.49 18.55 -25.59
CA ARG A 754 37.74 18.96 -24.20
C ARG A 754 36.61 18.66 -23.21
N VAL A 755 35.62 17.83 -23.56
CA VAL A 755 34.60 17.44 -22.57
C VAL A 755 35.19 16.39 -21.62
N GLY A 756 35.96 16.87 -20.63
CA GLY A 756 36.08 16.23 -19.32
C GLY A 756 34.72 16.24 -18.60
N PRO A 757 34.60 15.58 -17.43
CA PRO A 757 33.33 15.47 -16.74
C PRO A 757 32.72 16.86 -16.54
N ALA A 758 31.42 16.98 -16.82
CA ALA A 758 30.65 18.13 -16.36
C ALA A 758 30.86 18.23 -14.84
N ASP A 759 31.46 19.33 -14.40
CA ASP A 759 31.34 19.75 -13.01
C ASP A 759 29.83 19.86 -12.73
N PRO A 760 29.31 19.22 -11.67
CA PRO A 760 27.93 19.45 -11.26
C PRO A 760 27.86 20.90 -10.77
N ALA A 761 27.10 21.73 -11.51
CA ALA A 761 26.63 23.02 -11.02
C ALA A 761 25.65 22.81 -9.85
#